data_AF-A0A2V8WWT7-F1
#
_entry.id   AF-A0A2V8WWT7-F1
#
_cell.length_a   1.000
_cell.length_b   1.000
_cell.length_c   1.000
_cell.angle_alpha   90.00
_cell.angle_beta   90.00
_cell.angle_gamma   90.00
#
_symmetry.space_group_name_H-M   'P 1'
#
loop_
_entity.id
_entity.type
_entity.pdbx_description
1 polymer ?
#
loop_
_entity_poly.entity_id
_entity_poly.type
_entity_poly.pdbx_seq_one_letter_code
_entity_poly.pdbx_strand_id
1 'polypeptide(L)'
;YSDTGLVVGSYSYRVRATDAAGNLSPYSNVASGAIPDTQPPTVPSGLTPAAVSTSQLNLSWTASTDNVGVTGYLVERCQGAGCTAFAQIATPASTTYNDTGLTAATSYSYRVRATDGANNLSPYSTTATATTQTPQPPTTPSNLTATAASTSQVNLSWTASTSNVGLANYVVQRCQGAGCSNFAQIATPTGTTYNDTGLASATSYNYRVQAVDSSGTASTFSNTAGATTLSAQNPIVLENQQPGTSNWQIGDFFGLPVATDAKGQIKGYASAPSVNKGGNITFYVSVNPAQTYTIDVYRIGWYQGLGGRLMQHIGPLSGIQQPACPVDATTGLIQCNWTPAYTLATQTLWTSGIYLAVLTNAQSYHNNIVFVVRDDSRVASLLYQQPVNTYQAYNSWGGRSLYSSPRAYKVSFDRPYQDDGTGDFLFLGENNFVRWMEKSGYDVTYSTTVDTHTNGGLLLNYRGLLAAGHNEYWSRPMYDAAVAARDAGVNLAFLGANPVYWQVRFEPSSSGVPNRVMVCYKDATLDPITDTSLKTVNWRDPLLNRPEQTLVGVQYTSSPQNSQVTYVVRNSGNWVYAGTSFKDGDTVPGIVGYEADRSFSDYPQPNAVSGTYTLLSHSPFRAQDNTPDYANSSIYQASSGAWVFGSGSIYWSWALDDYYPDGNQLSTVDVRIQRTMANILDRFVNN
;
A
#
# COMPACT_ATOMS: atom_id res chain seq x y z
N TYR A 1 -44.64 104.76 8.88
CA TYR A 1 -44.28 103.93 10.05
C TYR A 1 -43.07 103.11 9.62
N SER A 2 -41.99 103.15 10.40
CA SER A 2 -40.80 102.31 10.18
C SER A 2 -40.74 101.31 11.31
N ASP A 3 -40.86 100.02 10.99
CA ASP A 3 -40.68 98.95 11.96
C ASP A 3 -39.19 98.62 12.05
N THR A 4 -38.58 98.86 13.21
CA THR A 4 -37.13 98.69 13.42
C THR A 4 -36.87 97.67 14.52
N GLY A 5 -35.76 96.94 14.45
CA GLY A 5 -35.42 95.88 15.42
C GLY A 5 -35.95 94.48 15.07
N LEU A 6 -36.35 94.25 13.81
CA LEU A 6 -36.75 92.93 13.33
C LEU A 6 -35.55 91.98 13.27
N VAL A 7 -35.75 90.74 13.73
CA VAL A 7 -34.77 89.65 13.57
C VAL A 7 -34.96 88.97 12.21
N VAL A 8 -34.05 88.10 11.81
CA VAL A 8 -34.18 87.31 10.58
C VAL A 8 -35.49 86.51 10.62
N GLY A 9 -36.27 86.59 9.54
CA GLY A 9 -37.58 85.94 9.46
C GLY A 9 -38.55 86.62 8.49
N SER A 10 -39.72 86.00 8.32
CA SER A 10 -40.81 86.50 7.49
C SER A 10 -41.85 87.21 8.35
N TYR A 11 -42.17 88.45 7.98
CA TYR A 11 -43.13 89.29 8.67
C TYR A 11 -44.29 89.64 7.75
N SER A 12 -45.47 89.83 8.34
CA SER A 12 -46.69 90.22 7.63
C SER A 12 -47.38 91.35 8.38
N TYR A 13 -47.71 92.41 7.65
CA TYR A 13 -48.24 93.65 8.17
C TYR A 13 -49.60 93.96 7.57
N ARG A 14 -50.50 94.51 8.39
CA ARG A 14 -51.77 95.12 7.95
C ARG A 14 -52.08 96.29 8.86
N VAL A 15 -52.74 97.32 8.33
CA VAL A 15 -53.09 98.53 9.07
C VAL A 15 -54.59 98.74 9.08
N ARG A 16 -55.12 99.44 10.09
CA ARG A 16 -56.51 99.93 10.13
C ARG A 16 -56.51 101.31 10.78
N ALA A 17 -57.47 102.16 10.42
CA ALA A 17 -57.61 103.49 11.00
C ALA A 17 -58.53 103.46 12.24
N THR A 18 -58.26 104.34 13.20
CA THR A 18 -59.12 104.66 14.35
C THR A 18 -59.56 106.12 14.24
N ASP A 19 -60.85 106.40 14.39
CA ASP A 19 -61.34 107.77 14.54
C ASP A 19 -61.27 108.28 16.00
N ALA A 20 -61.56 109.56 16.23
CA ALA A 20 -61.48 110.18 17.55
C ALA A 20 -62.50 109.61 18.58
N ALA A 21 -63.54 108.90 18.12
CA ALA A 21 -64.52 108.23 18.97
C ALA A 21 -64.14 106.77 19.29
N GLY A 22 -63.05 106.27 18.70
CA GLY A 22 -62.58 104.90 18.89
C GLY A 22 -63.16 103.89 17.90
N ASN A 23 -63.91 104.31 16.88
CA ASN A 23 -64.38 103.40 15.83
C ASN A 23 -63.21 103.01 14.92
N LEU A 24 -63.20 101.76 14.49
CA LEU A 24 -62.08 101.19 13.76
C LEU A 24 -62.50 100.68 12.37
N SER A 25 -61.73 101.00 11.32
CA SER A 25 -61.96 100.48 9.96
C SER A 25 -61.68 98.97 9.86
N PRO A 26 -62.10 98.31 8.75
CA PRO A 26 -61.50 97.04 8.33
C PRO A 26 -59.97 97.19 8.13
N TYR A 27 -59.24 96.10 8.23
CA TYR A 27 -57.81 96.08 7.93
C TYR A 27 -57.54 96.24 6.42
N SER A 28 -56.40 96.81 6.07
CA SER A 28 -55.84 96.77 4.72
C SER A 28 -55.56 95.34 4.27
N ASN A 29 -55.21 95.16 2.99
CA ASN A 29 -54.54 93.93 2.54
C ASN A 29 -53.25 93.70 3.35
N VAL A 30 -52.84 92.43 3.45
CA VAL A 30 -51.57 92.06 4.09
C VAL A 30 -50.42 92.35 3.13
N ALA A 31 -49.40 93.04 3.62
CA ALA A 31 -48.11 93.16 2.97
C ALA A 31 -47.10 92.29 3.71
N SER A 32 -46.30 91.50 2.99
CA SER A 32 -45.29 90.63 3.59
C SER A 32 -43.90 91.04 3.12
N GLY A 33 -42.93 90.91 4.03
CA GLY A 33 -41.51 91.16 3.77
C GLY A 33 -40.67 90.20 4.61
N ALA A 34 -39.45 89.91 4.15
CA ALA A 34 -38.51 89.06 4.88
C ALA A 34 -37.21 89.81 5.13
N ILE A 35 -36.63 89.59 6.30
CA ILE A 35 -35.25 89.97 6.59
C ILE A 35 -34.38 88.75 6.22
N PRO A 36 -33.56 88.81 5.15
CA PRO A 36 -32.74 87.68 4.73
C PRO A 36 -31.66 87.41 5.76
N ASP A 37 -31.33 86.13 5.95
CA ASP A 37 -30.16 85.79 6.74
C ASP A 37 -28.87 86.02 5.96
N THR A 38 -27.94 86.73 6.57
CA THR A 38 -26.62 87.02 5.99
C THR A 38 -25.49 86.63 6.94
N GLN A 39 -25.83 86.08 8.11
CA GLN A 39 -24.85 85.65 9.10
C GLN A 39 -24.41 84.21 8.77
N PRO A 40 -23.11 83.96 8.57
CA PRO A 40 -22.62 82.61 8.39
C PRO A 40 -22.54 81.86 9.73
N PRO A 41 -22.64 80.53 9.73
CA PRO A 41 -22.41 79.71 10.91
C PRO A 41 -21.02 79.93 11.53
N THR A 42 -20.86 79.57 12.80
CA THR A 42 -19.52 79.49 13.42
C THR A 42 -18.64 78.43 12.75
N VAL A 43 -17.32 78.61 12.78
CA VAL A 43 -16.36 77.64 12.22
C VAL A 43 -16.43 76.30 12.96
N PRO A 44 -16.56 75.15 12.27
CA PRO A 44 -16.45 73.84 12.92
C PRO A 44 -15.09 73.70 13.61
N SER A 45 -15.07 73.23 14.85
CA SER A 45 -13.84 73.04 15.64
C SER A 45 -13.61 71.55 15.94
N GLY A 46 -12.42 71.20 16.44
CA GLY A 46 -12.13 69.83 16.87
C GLY A 46 -12.11 68.76 15.76
N LEU A 47 -11.88 69.15 14.49
CA LEU A 47 -11.80 68.19 13.39
C LEU A 47 -10.70 67.16 13.64
N THR A 48 -11.08 65.89 13.74
CA THR A 48 -10.20 64.77 14.05
C THR A 48 -10.42 63.64 13.04
N PRO A 49 -9.49 63.43 12.10
CA PRO A 49 -9.43 62.22 11.28
C PRO A 49 -8.74 61.08 12.05
N ALA A 50 -9.31 59.87 12.00
CA ALA A 50 -8.75 58.68 12.64
C ALA A 50 -8.71 57.51 11.64
N ALA A 51 -7.58 56.78 11.60
CA ALA A 51 -7.41 55.66 10.71
C ALA A 51 -8.06 54.37 11.22
N VAL A 52 -8.95 53.80 10.42
CA VAL A 52 -9.72 52.60 10.78
C VAL A 52 -9.24 51.36 10.04
N SER A 53 -8.78 51.52 8.79
CA SER A 53 -8.19 50.44 8.00
C SER A 53 -7.11 50.98 7.06
N THR A 54 -6.59 50.11 6.20
CA THR A 54 -5.70 50.50 5.10
C THR A 54 -6.40 51.35 4.04
N SER A 55 -7.73 51.42 4.04
CA SER A 55 -8.50 52.13 3.00
C SER A 55 -9.60 53.02 3.56
N GLN A 56 -9.60 53.32 4.86
CA GLN A 56 -10.64 54.11 5.50
C GLN A 56 -10.12 55.01 6.63
N LEU A 57 -10.56 56.26 6.59
CA LEU A 57 -10.42 57.25 7.67
C LEU A 57 -11.82 57.68 8.13
N ASN A 58 -12.05 57.74 9.44
CA ASN A 58 -13.27 58.29 10.02
C ASN A 58 -13.00 59.69 10.56
N LEU A 59 -13.85 60.65 10.21
CA LEU A 59 -13.77 62.04 10.60
C LEU A 59 -14.83 62.36 11.65
N SER A 60 -14.47 63.18 12.64
CA SER A 60 -15.41 63.78 13.59
C SER A 60 -15.04 65.23 13.89
N TRP A 61 -16.02 66.08 14.14
CA TRP A 61 -15.82 67.48 14.55
C TRP A 61 -16.90 67.95 15.54
N THR A 62 -16.69 69.10 16.16
CA THR A 62 -17.66 69.77 17.03
C THR A 62 -18.66 70.58 16.20
N ALA A 63 -19.93 70.53 16.58
CA ALA A 63 -21.01 71.21 15.88
C ALA A 63 -20.85 72.73 15.86
N SER A 64 -21.17 73.34 14.72
CA SER A 64 -21.31 74.79 14.56
C SER A 64 -22.66 75.27 15.09
N THR A 65 -22.72 76.54 15.50
CA THR A 65 -23.97 77.26 15.84
C THR A 65 -24.24 78.38 14.84
N ASP A 66 -25.51 78.73 14.70
CA ASP A 66 -26.01 79.77 13.79
C ASP A 66 -27.36 80.33 14.28
N ASN A 67 -27.74 81.54 13.87
CA ASN A 67 -28.99 82.22 14.26
C ASN A 67 -30.26 81.63 13.62
N VAL A 68 -30.16 80.99 12.44
CA VAL A 68 -31.27 80.23 11.81
C VAL A 68 -31.03 78.72 11.81
N GLY A 69 -29.89 78.29 12.32
CA GLY A 69 -29.54 76.89 12.50
C GLY A 69 -28.71 76.34 11.35
N VAL A 70 -27.81 75.41 11.70
CA VAL A 70 -26.91 74.75 10.75
C VAL A 70 -27.65 73.60 10.07
N THR A 71 -27.62 73.57 8.74
CA THR A 71 -28.30 72.54 7.93
C THR A 71 -27.36 71.44 7.46
N GLY A 72 -26.04 71.68 7.47
CA GLY A 72 -25.05 70.66 7.21
C GLY A 72 -23.62 71.17 7.16
N TYR A 73 -22.72 70.31 6.68
CA TYR A 73 -21.30 70.57 6.56
C TYR A 73 -20.79 70.21 5.18
N LEU A 74 -19.73 70.86 4.72
CA LEU A 74 -19.00 70.53 3.50
C LEU A 74 -17.62 70.02 3.92
N VAL A 75 -17.33 68.77 3.57
CA VAL A 75 -16.04 68.12 3.87
C VAL A 75 -15.17 68.16 2.63
N GLU A 76 -13.98 68.71 2.75
CA GLU A 76 -12.96 68.66 1.71
C GLU A 76 -11.76 67.83 2.12
N ARG A 77 -11.16 67.16 1.13
CA ARG A 77 -9.97 66.33 1.27
C ARG A 77 -8.90 66.77 0.30
N CYS A 78 -7.66 66.63 0.72
CA CYS A 78 -6.49 66.73 -0.11
C CYS A 78 -5.53 65.57 0.24
N GLN A 79 -4.83 65.01 -0.76
CA GLN A 79 -3.91 63.88 -0.56
C GLN A 79 -2.48 64.38 -0.25
N GLY A 80 -1.90 63.88 0.83
CA GLY A 80 -0.59 64.26 1.35
C GLY A 80 -0.66 65.07 2.65
N ALA A 81 0.36 64.94 3.48
CA ALA A 81 0.53 65.82 4.64
C ALA A 81 0.92 67.23 4.15
N GLY A 82 0.17 68.26 4.60
CA GLY A 82 0.45 69.65 4.23
C GLY A 82 0.08 70.04 2.79
N CYS A 83 -0.69 69.22 2.09
CA CYS A 83 -1.12 69.51 0.73
C CYS A 83 -2.18 70.64 0.70
N THR A 84 -2.29 71.34 -0.43
CA THR A 84 -3.11 72.56 -0.56
C THR A 84 -4.26 72.47 -1.56
N ALA A 85 -4.29 71.43 -2.40
CA ALA A 85 -5.32 71.21 -3.40
C ALA A 85 -6.52 70.41 -2.83
N PHE A 86 -7.41 71.10 -2.13
CA PHE A 86 -8.61 70.50 -1.53
C PHE A 86 -9.75 70.34 -2.54
N ALA A 87 -10.42 69.19 -2.48
CA ALA A 87 -11.65 68.91 -3.22
C ALA A 87 -12.77 68.49 -2.26
N GLN A 88 -13.99 68.95 -2.50
CA GLN A 88 -15.16 68.54 -1.72
C GLN A 88 -15.50 67.06 -2.00
N ILE A 89 -15.61 66.28 -0.93
CA ILE A 89 -15.89 64.84 -1.00
C ILE A 89 -17.25 64.46 -0.38
N ALA A 90 -17.84 65.33 0.45
CA ALA A 90 -19.13 65.05 1.08
C ALA A 90 -19.86 66.29 1.60
N THR A 91 -21.18 66.15 1.78
CA THR A 91 -22.06 67.14 2.40
C THR A 91 -22.91 66.54 3.54
N PRO A 92 -22.31 66.07 4.65
CA PRO A 92 -23.06 65.44 5.73
C PRO A 92 -23.88 66.45 6.55
N ALA A 93 -25.06 66.02 7.00
CA ALA A 93 -25.84 66.77 7.99
C ALA A 93 -25.35 66.53 9.43
N SER A 94 -24.61 65.44 9.67
CA SER A 94 -24.05 65.08 10.98
C SER A 94 -22.64 65.66 11.16
N THR A 95 -22.09 65.51 12.36
CA THR A 95 -20.72 65.92 12.72
C THR A 95 -19.68 64.82 12.53
N THR A 96 -19.98 63.82 11.68
CA THR A 96 -19.08 62.69 11.39
C THR A 96 -19.13 62.33 9.91
N TYR A 97 -18.04 61.76 9.39
CA TYR A 97 -17.98 61.25 8.01
C TYR A 97 -16.99 60.10 7.88
N ASN A 98 -17.39 59.02 7.21
CA ASN A 98 -16.53 57.86 6.94
C ASN A 98 -16.01 57.94 5.50
N ASP A 99 -14.72 58.23 5.34
CA ASP A 99 -14.06 58.31 4.04
C ASP A 99 -13.45 56.95 3.69
N THR A 100 -14.04 56.27 2.70
CA THR A 100 -13.67 54.90 2.27
C THR A 100 -13.00 54.91 0.89
N GLY A 101 -12.35 53.79 0.52
CA GLY A 101 -11.70 53.65 -0.79
C GLY A 101 -10.36 54.40 -0.90
N LEU A 102 -9.72 54.68 0.24
CA LEU A 102 -8.44 55.37 0.30
C LEU A 102 -7.27 54.44 -0.05
N THR A 103 -6.16 55.03 -0.50
CA THR A 103 -4.90 54.29 -0.73
C THR A 103 -4.24 53.97 0.60
N ALA A 104 -3.66 52.78 0.72
CA ALA A 104 -2.96 52.34 1.92
C ALA A 104 -1.68 53.15 2.19
N ALA A 105 -1.27 53.22 3.47
CA ALA A 105 -0.08 53.96 3.92
C ALA A 105 0.00 55.42 3.40
N THR A 106 -1.15 56.05 3.13
CA THR A 106 -1.23 57.35 2.46
C THR A 106 -1.84 58.38 3.41
N SER A 107 -1.19 59.53 3.55
CA SER A 107 -1.70 60.64 4.35
C SER A 107 -2.78 61.40 3.59
N TYR A 108 -3.85 61.78 4.27
CA TYR A 108 -4.92 62.64 3.76
C TYR A 108 -5.18 63.77 4.75
N SER A 109 -5.31 64.98 4.22
CA SER A 109 -5.61 66.20 4.96
C SER A 109 -7.05 66.63 4.70
N TYR A 110 -7.77 67.00 5.76
CA TYR A 110 -9.19 67.33 5.72
C TYR A 110 -9.45 68.72 6.30
N ARG A 111 -10.47 69.39 5.76
CA ARG A 111 -11.05 70.60 6.34
C ARG A 111 -12.57 70.58 6.16
N VAL A 112 -13.28 71.14 7.12
CA VAL A 112 -14.76 71.14 7.13
C VAL A 112 -15.26 72.56 7.34
N ARG A 113 -16.35 72.94 6.66
CA ARG A 113 -17.10 74.18 6.93
C ARG A 113 -18.59 73.87 7.08
N ALA A 114 -19.32 74.75 7.74
CA ALA A 114 -20.76 74.60 7.98
C ALA A 114 -21.57 75.45 6.99
N THR A 115 -22.80 75.02 6.71
CA THR A 115 -23.81 75.74 5.93
C THR A 115 -25.10 75.88 6.74
N ASP A 116 -25.77 77.03 6.62
CA ASP A 116 -27.10 77.26 7.18
C ASP A 116 -28.21 77.05 6.13
N GLY A 117 -29.46 77.37 6.49
CA GLY A 117 -30.60 77.30 5.58
C GLY A 117 -30.66 78.39 4.50
N ALA A 118 -29.86 79.43 4.62
CA ALA A 118 -29.71 80.51 3.63
C ALA A 118 -28.52 80.29 2.68
N ASN A 119 -27.76 79.21 2.86
CA ASN A 119 -26.51 78.87 2.17
C ASN A 119 -25.34 79.81 2.50
N ASN A 120 -25.37 80.47 3.66
CA ASN A 120 -24.18 81.14 4.18
C ASN A 120 -23.18 80.07 4.65
N LEU A 121 -21.91 80.29 4.31
CA LEU A 121 -20.84 79.34 4.58
C LEU A 121 -19.87 79.91 5.60
N SER A 122 -19.56 79.12 6.62
CA SER A 122 -18.49 79.49 7.54
C SER A 122 -17.11 79.39 6.87
N PRO A 123 -16.08 80.06 7.42
CA PRO A 123 -14.70 79.71 7.11
C PRO A 123 -14.42 78.23 7.39
N TYR A 124 -13.42 77.65 6.71
CA TYR A 124 -13.01 76.28 6.99
C TYR A 124 -12.37 76.15 8.37
N SER A 125 -12.56 74.98 8.99
CA SER A 125 -11.82 74.54 10.16
C SER A 125 -10.31 74.55 9.91
N THR A 126 -9.53 74.47 10.99
CA THR A 126 -8.12 74.08 10.89
C THR A 126 -8.00 72.75 10.14
N THR A 127 -7.00 72.64 9.28
CA THR A 127 -6.72 71.38 8.57
C THR A 127 -6.23 70.34 9.55
N ALA A 128 -6.75 69.12 9.43
CA ALA A 128 -6.29 67.96 10.21
C ALA A 128 -5.90 66.82 9.26
N THR A 129 -4.85 66.08 9.62
CA THR A 129 -4.27 65.05 8.76
C THR A 129 -4.25 63.70 9.49
N ALA A 130 -4.58 62.62 8.78
CA ALA A 130 -4.31 61.26 9.24
C ALA A 130 -3.76 60.42 8.08
N THR A 131 -3.13 59.30 8.42
CA THR A 131 -2.56 58.36 7.44
C THR A 131 -3.27 57.03 7.58
N THR A 132 -3.74 56.47 6.45
CA THR A 132 -4.31 55.11 6.43
C THR A 132 -3.29 54.08 6.89
N GLN A 133 -3.76 52.95 7.42
CA GLN A 133 -2.85 51.93 7.95
C GLN A 133 -1.96 51.35 6.85
N THR A 134 -0.77 50.86 7.24
CA THR A 134 0.11 50.09 6.36
C THR A 134 -0.39 48.65 6.22
N PRO A 135 -0.39 48.03 5.03
CA PRO A 135 -0.60 46.60 4.90
C PRO A 135 0.45 45.84 5.72
N GLN A 136 0.02 44.84 6.49
CA GLN A 136 0.91 43.99 7.25
C GLN A 136 0.79 42.55 6.75
N PRO A 137 1.89 41.78 6.71
CA PRO A 137 1.81 40.35 6.44
C PRO A 137 0.81 39.68 7.38
N PRO A 138 0.11 38.62 6.93
CA PRO A 138 -0.76 37.86 7.82
C PRO A 138 -0.02 37.36 9.06
N THR A 139 -0.75 37.16 10.15
CA THR A 139 -0.20 36.39 11.27
C THR A 139 0.16 34.98 10.84
N THR A 140 1.20 34.41 11.44
CA THR A 140 1.66 33.05 11.10
C THR A 140 0.60 32.02 11.51
N PRO A 141 0.23 31.06 10.64
CA PRO A 141 -0.61 29.94 11.05
C PRO A 141 0.04 29.22 12.23
N SER A 142 -0.71 28.94 13.28
CA SER A 142 -0.18 28.31 14.50
C SER A 142 -0.83 26.95 14.76
N ASN A 143 -0.25 26.15 15.66
CA ASN A 143 -0.76 24.84 16.04
C ASN A 143 -0.98 23.90 14.85
N LEU A 144 -0.05 23.89 13.88
CA LEU A 144 -0.12 22.91 12.80
C LEU A 144 0.07 21.52 13.40
N THR A 145 -0.89 20.64 13.13
CA THR A 145 -0.86 19.22 13.49
C THR A 145 -0.98 18.37 12.24
N ALA A 146 -0.37 17.18 12.29
CA ALA A 146 -0.42 16.18 11.24
C ALA A 146 -0.76 14.83 11.88
N THR A 147 -1.81 14.18 11.39
CA THR A 147 -2.28 12.89 11.92
C THR A 147 -2.44 11.92 10.77
N ALA A 148 -1.78 10.76 10.84
CA ALA A 148 -1.98 9.69 9.87
C ALA A 148 -3.40 9.15 9.96
N ALA A 149 -4.11 9.16 8.84
CA ALA A 149 -5.49 8.69 8.75
C ALA A 149 -5.58 7.28 8.14
N SER A 150 -4.63 6.92 7.26
CA SER A 150 -4.55 5.60 6.64
C SER A 150 -3.10 5.28 6.23
N THR A 151 -2.92 4.18 5.51
CA THR A 151 -1.64 3.83 4.87
C THR A 151 -1.24 4.79 3.76
N SER A 152 -2.15 5.62 3.28
CA SER A 152 -1.92 6.52 2.15
C SER A 152 -2.45 7.94 2.37
N GLN A 153 -2.75 8.31 3.61
CA GLN A 153 -3.34 9.61 3.93
C GLN A 153 -2.86 10.18 5.28
N VAL A 154 -2.57 11.48 5.28
CA VAL A 154 -2.33 12.30 6.48
C VAL A 154 -3.29 13.49 6.48
N ASN A 155 -3.95 13.73 7.61
CA ASN A 155 -4.83 14.87 7.81
C ASN A 155 -4.08 15.98 8.55
N LEU A 156 -4.18 17.21 8.04
CA LEU A 156 -3.59 18.41 8.60
C LEU A 156 -4.67 19.32 9.17
N SER A 157 -4.36 19.97 10.29
CA SER A 157 -5.17 21.07 10.83
C SER A 157 -4.30 22.13 11.50
N TRP A 158 -4.71 23.39 11.42
CA TRP A 158 -4.01 24.52 12.03
C TRP A 158 -4.99 25.60 12.53
N THR A 159 -4.49 26.54 13.31
CA THR A 159 -5.22 27.72 13.77
C THR A 159 -5.18 28.81 12.71
N ALA A 160 -6.33 29.47 12.48
CA ALA A 160 -6.48 30.50 11.46
C ALA A 160 -5.55 31.72 11.70
N SER A 161 -5.02 32.26 10.62
CA SER A 161 -4.32 33.55 10.59
C SER A 161 -5.31 34.72 10.58
N THR A 162 -4.78 35.93 10.74
CA THR A 162 -5.48 37.21 10.62
C THR A 162 -4.69 38.15 9.72
N SER A 163 -5.36 39.04 8.99
CA SER A 163 -4.74 40.07 8.16
C SER A 163 -5.62 41.33 8.16
N ASN A 164 -4.99 42.51 8.18
CA ASN A 164 -5.67 43.81 8.12
C ASN A 164 -6.15 44.18 6.69
N VAL A 165 -5.82 43.37 5.69
CA VAL A 165 -6.34 43.47 4.31
C VAL A 165 -7.16 42.24 3.89
N GLY A 166 -7.40 41.30 4.82
CA GLY A 166 -8.15 40.07 4.56
C GLY A 166 -7.29 38.92 4.04
N LEU A 167 -7.67 37.69 4.34
CA LEU A 167 -6.97 36.47 3.93
C LEU A 167 -7.46 35.95 2.57
N ALA A 168 -6.54 35.51 1.71
CA ALA A 168 -6.85 34.86 0.45
C ALA A 168 -6.86 33.33 0.59
N ASN A 169 -5.75 32.75 1.06
CA ASN A 169 -5.58 31.30 1.18
C ASN A 169 -4.39 30.95 2.10
N TYR A 170 -4.18 29.64 2.29
CA TYR A 170 -2.96 29.09 2.85
C TYR A 170 -2.14 28.40 1.76
N VAL A 171 -0.84 28.21 1.99
CA VAL A 171 0.06 27.41 1.16
C VAL A 171 0.59 26.27 2.02
N VAL A 172 0.27 25.03 1.64
CA VAL A 172 0.74 23.82 2.32
C VAL A 172 1.95 23.28 1.58
N GLN A 173 3.04 23.05 2.31
CA GLN A 173 4.22 22.38 1.78
C GLN A 173 4.50 21.07 2.52
N ARG A 174 5.05 20.10 1.80
CA ARG A 174 5.43 18.77 2.28
C ARG A 174 6.87 18.43 1.91
N CYS A 175 7.55 17.72 2.79
CA CYS A 175 8.73 16.94 2.43
C CYS A 175 8.57 15.49 2.90
N GLN A 176 9.28 14.57 2.24
CA GLN A 176 9.26 13.13 2.56
C GLN A 176 10.52 12.73 3.34
N GLY A 177 10.35 11.89 4.36
CA GLY A 177 11.39 11.43 5.27
C GLY A 177 11.26 12.05 6.67
N ALA A 178 11.73 11.33 7.69
CA ALA A 178 11.79 11.86 9.05
C ALA A 178 12.81 13.01 9.10
N GLY A 179 12.40 14.18 9.57
CA GLY A 179 13.28 15.36 9.68
C GLY A 179 13.75 15.95 8.34
N CYS A 180 13.07 15.66 7.24
CA CYS A 180 13.41 16.23 5.94
C CYS A 180 13.34 17.77 5.92
N SER A 181 14.13 18.38 5.02
CA SER A 181 14.23 19.84 4.88
C SER A 181 13.84 20.37 3.50
N ASN A 182 13.70 19.50 2.49
CA ASN A 182 13.36 19.89 1.13
C ASN A 182 11.83 19.90 0.90
N PHE A 183 11.18 21.02 1.22
CA PHE A 183 9.74 21.19 1.14
C PHE A 183 9.26 21.62 -0.26
N ALA A 184 8.24 20.95 -0.78
CA ALA A 184 7.53 21.31 -2.01
C ALA A 184 6.08 21.70 -1.70
N GLN A 185 5.54 22.68 -2.41
CA GLN A 185 4.13 23.06 -2.31
C GLN A 185 3.23 21.95 -2.87
N ILE A 186 2.20 21.58 -2.11
CA ILE A 186 1.25 20.53 -2.49
C ILE A 186 -0.20 21.03 -2.59
N ALA A 187 -0.55 22.15 -1.94
CA ALA A 187 -1.92 22.66 -1.95
C ALA A 187 -2.02 24.15 -1.57
N THR A 188 -3.15 24.75 -1.95
CA THR A 188 -3.53 26.13 -1.59
C THR A 188 -4.96 26.24 -1.02
N PRO A 189 -5.26 25.65 0.16
CA PRO A 189 -6.60 25.63 0.72
C PRO A 189 -7.02 27.01 1.25
N THR A 190 -8.31 27.30 1.25
CA THR A 190 -8.89 28.50 1.90
C THR A 190 -9.31 28.24 3.35
N GLY A 191 -9.56 26.98 3.70
CA GLY A 191 -9.87 26.53 5.07
C GLY A 191 -8.63 26.27 5.92
N THR A 192 -8.85 25.85 7.17
CA THR A 192 -7.80 25.55 8.15
C THR A 192 -7.47 24.06 8.30
N THR A 193 -7.89 23.25 7.32
CA THR A 193 -7.62 21.81 7.24
C THR A 193 -7.23 21.41 5.83
N TYR A 194 -6.47 20.33 5.71
CA TYR A 194 -6.12 19.73 4.44
C TYR A 194 -5.89 18.22 4.58
N ASN A 195 -6.43 17.44 3.66
CA ASN A 195 -6.24 15.98 3.61
C ASN A 195 -5.25 15.66 2.50
N ASP A 196 -4.04 15.24 2.87
CA ASP A 196 -3.01 14.84 1.92
C ASP A 196 -3.13 13.33 1.64
N THR A 197 -3.50 12.97 0.40
CA THR A 197 -3.78 11.60 -0.03
C THR A 197 -2.74 11.10 -1.04
N GLY A 198 -2.76 9.79 -1.34
CA GLY A 198 -1.82 9.18 -2.30
C GLY A 198 -0.39 9.03 -1.76
N LEU A 199 -0.25 8.98 -0.43
CA LEU A 199 1.03 8.82 0.25
C LEU A 199 1.50 7.36 0.24
N ALA A 200 2.81 7.13 0.35
CA ALA A 200 3.38 5.81 0.54
C ALA A 200 3.11 5.32 1.97
N SER A 201 2.88 4.01 2.15
CA SER A 201 2.66 3.40 3.47
C SER A 201 3.91 3.39 4.33
N ALA A 202 3.74 3.39 5.66
CA ALA A 202 4.83 3.39 6.64
C ALA A 202 5.92 4.47 6.37
N THR A 203 5.54 5.57 5.73
CA THR A 203 6.46 6.61 5.28
C THR A 203 6.22 7.88 6.08
N SER A 204 7.29 8.46 6.63
CA SER A 204 7.24 9.73 7.34
C SER A 204 7.17 10.90 6.38
N TYR A 205 6.31 11.86 6.69
CA TYR A 205 6.16 13.13 5.99
C TYR A 205 6.20 14.27 6.99
N ASN A 206 6.76 15.41 6.58
CA ASN A 206 6.75 16.63 7.36
C ASN A 206 6.04 17.74 6.57
N TYR A 207 5.30 18.57 7.29
CA TYR A 207 4.42 19.60 6.73
C TYR A 207 4.70 20.95 7.36
N ARG A 208 4.53 22.02 6.58
CA ARG A 208 4.49 23.40 7.05
C ARG A 208 3.47 24.21 6.24
N VAL A 209 2.88 25.21 6.88
CA VAL A 209 1.81 26.03 6.27
C VAL A 209 2.13 27.50 6.47
N GLN A 210 1.89 28.33 5.44
CA GLN A 210 1.90 29.79 5.55
C GLN A 210 0.56 30.36 5.05
N ALA A 211 0.21 31.56 5.50
CA ALA A 211 -0.99 32.27 5.03
C ALA A 211 -0.60 33.30 3.97
N VAL A 212 -1.53 33.59 3.06
CA VAL A 212 -1.40 34.62 2.03
C VAL A 212 -2.60 35.55 2.14
N ASP A 213 -2.37 36.85 2.18
CA ASP A 213 -3.44 37.85 2.18
C ASP A 213 -3.97 38.18 0.77
N SER A 214 -5.03 38.98 0.72
CA SER A 214 -5.65 39.47 -0.53
C SER A 214 -4.71 40.33 -1.40
N SER A 215 -3.60 40.81 -0.85
CA SER A 215 -2.56 41.56 -1.58
C SER A 215 -1.45 40.66 -2.15
N GLY A 216 -1.49 39.36 -1.85
CA GLY A 216 -0.47 38.39 -2.24
C GLY A 216 0.73 38.32 -1.30
N THR A 217 0.68 38.99 -0.15
CA THR A 217 1.76 38.96 0.84
C THR A 217 1.66 37.69 1.70
N ALA A 218 2.75 36.94 1.78
CA ALA A 218 2.84 35.73 2.59
C ALA A 218 3.31 36.01 4.02
N SER A 219 2.78 35.25 4.98
CA SER A 219 3.35 35.18 6.34
C SER A 219 4.57 34.27 6.39
N THR A 220 5.24 34.21 7.54
CA THR A 220 6.21 33.14 7.80
C THR A 220 5.50 31.78 7.94
N PHE A 221 6.24 30.70 7.70
CA PHE A 221 5.72 29.35 7.90
C PHE A 221 5.43 29.05 9.38
N SER A 222 4.42 28.21 9.61
CA SER A 222 4.08 27.58 10.89
C SER A 222 5.23 26.75 11.46
N ASN A 223 5.02 26.17 12.64
CA ASN A 223 5.80 25.02 13.08
C ASN A 223 5.75 23.89 12.03
N THR A 224 6.79 23.06 11.99
CA THR A 224 6.75 21.81 11.23
C THR A 224 5.98 20.76 12.01
N ALA A 225 5.10 20.03 11.34
CA ALA A 225 4.37 18.89 11.90
C ALA A 225 4.68 17.63 11.08
N GLY A 226 5.07 16.54 11.76
CA GLY A 226 5.41 15.27 11.14
C GLY A 226 4.39 14.19 11.45
N ALA A 227 4.10 13.33 10.47
CA ALA A 227 3.32 12.11 10.66
C ALA A 227 3.89 10.98 9.79
N THR A 228 3.80 9.75 10.28
CA THR A 228 4.12 8.54 9.49
C THR A 228 2.80 7.88 9.12
N THR A 229 2.55 7.69 7.82
CA THR A 229 1.38 6.93 7.36
C THR A 229 1.36 5.55 7.99
N LEU A 230 0.16 4.99 8.17
CA LEU A 230 0.04 3.68 8.78
C LEU A 230 0.77 2.62 7.93
N SER A 231 1.28 1.57 8.56
CA SER A 231 1.74 0.39 7.83
C SER A 231 0.53 -0.37 7.28
N ALA A 232 0.59 -0.85 6.05
CA ALA A 232 -0.35 -1.88 5.61
C ALA A 232 -0.25 -3.04 6.60
N GLN A 233 -1.36 -3.41 7.24
CA GLN A 233 -1.36 -4.54 8.15
C GLN A 233 -0.97 -5.78 7.35
N ASN A 234 0.04 -6.52 7.80
CA ASN A 234 0.42 -7.79 7.19
C ASN A 234 -0.78 -8.75 7.28
N PRO A 235 -1.42 -9.12 6.16
CA PRO A 235 -2.60 -9.98 6.17
C PRO A 235 -2.33 -11.34 6.83
N ILE A 236 -1.10 -11.86 6.74
CA ILE A 236 -0.70 -13.11 7.38
C ILE A 236 -0.76 -13.00 8.90
N VAL A 237 -0.35 -11.86 9.47
CA VAL A 237 -0.41 -11.64 10.93
C VAL A 237 -1.86 -11.59 11.40
N LEU A 238 -2.75 -10.93 10.64
CA LEU A 238 -4.19 -10.89 10.94
C LEU A 238 -4.84 -12.27 10.79
N GLU A 239 -4.47 -13.00 9.75
CA GLU A 239 -4.95 -14.36 9.49
C GLU A 239 -4.55 -15.31 10.62
N ASN A 240 -3.32 -15.21 11.11
CA ASN A 240 -2.82 -16.03 12.21
C ASN A 240 -3.51 -15.79 13.57
N GLN A 241 -4.21 -14.67 13.73
CA GLN A 241 -5.04 -14.40 14.92
C GLN A 241 -6.38 -15.14 14.87
N GLN A 242 -6.76 -15.67 13.71
CA GLN A 242 -8.00 -16.40 13.56
C GLN A 242 -7.96 -17.77 14.25
N PRO A 243 -9.11 -18.32 14.69
CA PRO A 243 -9.18 -19.68 15.21
C PRO A 243 -8.71 -20.71 14.19
N GLY A 244 -7.73 -21.53 14.58
CA GLY A 244 -7.27 -22.69 13.81
C GLY A 244 -8.00 -23.97 14.18
N THR A 245 -7.67 -25.04 13.46
CA THR A 245 -8.13 -26.40 13.71
C THR A 245 -7.13 -27.41 13.15
N SER A 246 -7.11 -28.62 13.69
CA SER A 246 -6.35 -29.76 13.16
C SER A 246 -7.18 -30.65 12.22
N ASN A 247 -8.47 -30.36 12.01
CA ASN A 247 -9.38 -31.21 11.22
C ASN A 247 -9.02 -31.32 9.72
N TRP A 248 -8.10 -30.50 9.23
CA TRP A 248 -7.54 -30.63 7.89
C TRP A 248 -6.59 -31.83 7.76
N GLN A 249 -6.10 -32.35 8.88
CA GLN A 249 -5.22 -33.50 8.94
C GLN A 249 -6.03 -34.76 8.65
N ILE A 250 -5.57 -35.54 7.68
CA ILE A 250 -6.14 -36.84 7.33
C ILE A 250 -5.01 -37.88 7.40
N GLY A 251 -5.34 -39.15 7.60
CA GLY A 251 -4.32 -40.17 7.79
C GLY A 251 -4.76 -41.26 8.76
N ASP A 252 -4.34 -42.49 8.50
CA ASP A 252 -4.59 -43.62 9.39
C ASP A 252 -3.99 -43.35 10.81
N PHE A 253 -2.92 -42.54 10.91
CA PHE A 253 -2.35 -42.05 12.17
C PHE A 253 -3.36 -41.25 13.02
N PHE A 254 -4.22 -40.47 12.37
CA PHE A 254 -5.26 -39.68 13.04
C PHE A 254 -6.57 -40.47 13.23
N GLY A 255 -6.57 -41.77 12.93
CA GLY A 255 -7.79 -42.60 12.93
C GLY A 255 -8.77 -42.24 11.82
N LEU A 256 -8.33 -41.50 10.80
CA LEU A 256 -9.15 -41.04 9.68
C LEU A 256 -8.75 -41.80 8.42
N PRO A 257 -9.59 -42.73 7.92
CA PRO A 257 -9.19 -43.59 6.83
C PRO A 257 -8.99 -42.76 5.55
N VAL A 258 -7.83 -42.92 4.92
CA VAL A 258 -7.49 -42.22 3.67
C VAL A 258 -7.93 -43.05 2.47
N ALA A 259 -8.64 -42.44 1.52
CA ALA A 259 -8.94 -43.01 0.21
C ALA A 259 -7.69 -42.98 -0.70
N THR A 260 -6.76 -43.88 -0.42
CA THR A 260 -5.59 -44.10 -1.28
C THR A 260 -5.99 -44.71 -2.62
N ASP A 261 -5.03 -44.83 -3.54
CA ASP A 261 -5.25 -45.42 -4.86
C ASP A 261 -5.72 -46.88 -4.78
N ALA A 262 -5.29 -47.59 -3.73
CA ALA A 262 -5.73 -48.96 -3.44
C ALA A 262 -7.15 -49.04 -2.84
N LYS A 263 -7.56 -48.06 -2.02
CA LYS A 263 -8.90 -48.06 -1.41
C LYS A 263 -9.96 -47.49 -2.36
N GLY A 264 -9.60 -46.54 -3.23
CA GLY A 264 -10.39 -46.10 -4.38
C GLY A 264 -11.76 -45.48 -4.05
N GLN A 265 -11.95 -44.95 -2.84
CA GLN A 265 -13.24 -44.54 -2.27
C GLN A 265 -13.71 -43.14 -2.70
N ILE A 266 -12.79 -42.18 -2.73
CA ILE A 266 -13.02 -40.80 -3.17
C ILE A 266 -11.70 -40.18 -3.64
N LYS A 267 -11.70 -39.50 -4.78
CA LYS A 267 -10.53 -38.81 -5.36
C LYS A 267 -10.99 -37.56 -6.11
N GLY A 268 -10.13 -36.56 -6.20
CA GLY A 268 -10.43 -35.38 -7.00
C GLY A 268 -9.21 -34.60 -7.50
N TYR A 269 -9.49 -33.65 -8.38
CA TYR A 269 -8.52 -32.66 -8.86
C TYR A 269 -9.23 -31.33 -9.15
N ALA A 270 -8.45 -30.25 -9.29
CA ALA A 270 -8.95 -28.92 -9.57
C ALA A 270 -8.73 -28.52 -11.04
N SER A 271 -9.54 -27.59 -11.54
CA SER A 271 -9.43 -26.99 -12.88
C SER A 271 -8.14 -26.20 -13.10
N ALA A 272 -7.47 -25.80 -12.02
CA ALA A 272 -6.19 -25.08 -12.02
C ALA A 272 -5.41 -25.40 -10.74
N PRO A 273 -4.07 -25.33 -10.72
CA PRO A 273 -3.29 -25.45 -9.49
C PRO A 273 -3.46 -24.24 -8.56
N SER A 274 -4.02 -23.13 -9.07
CA SER A 274 -4.21 -21.90 -8.31
C SER A 274 -5.36 -21.06 -8.87
N VAL A 275 -5.89 -20.17 -8.04
CA VAL A 275 -6.92 -19.19 -8.39
C VAL A 275 -6.64 -17.88 -7.66
N ASN A 276 -6.93 -16.73 -8.28
CA ASN A 276 -6.84 -15.45 -7.57
C ASN A 276 -8.03 -15.30 -6.62
N LYS A 277 -7.84 -14.71 -5.43
CA LYS A 277 -8.94 -14.45 -4.48
C LYS A 277 -10.09 -13.68 -5.16
N GLY A 278 -11.34 -14.06 -4.87
CA GLY A 278 -12.50 -13.54 -5.61
C GLY A 278 -12.80 -14.27 -6.93
N GLY A 279 -11.92 -15.17 -7.37
CA GLY A 279 -12.09 -15.99 -8.56
C GLY A 279 -12.73 -17.36 -8.27
N ASN A 280 -12.98 -18.11 -9.33
CA ASN A 280 -13.61 -19.43 -9.28
C ASN A 280 -12.60 -20.55 -9.58
N ILE A 281 -12.69 -21.64 -8.82
CA ILE A 281 -11.95 -22.88 -9.07
C ILE A 281 -12.91 -24.07 -9.02
N THR A 282 -12.83 -24.93 -10.03
CA THR A 282 -13.75 -26.07 -10.18
C THR A 282 -13.07 -27.35 -9.71
N PHE A 283 -13.76 -28.11 -8.87
CA PHE A 283 -13.35 -29.43 -8.40
C PHE A 283 -14.06 -30.52 -9.20
N TYR A 284 -13.28 -31.50 -9.63
CA TYR A 284 -13.72 -32.72 -10.29
C TYR A 284 -13.51 -33.86 -9.30
N VAL A 285 -14.59 -34.55 -8.94
CA VAL A 285 -14.57 -35.56 -7.86
C VAL A 285 -15.22 -36.84 -8.37
N SER A 286 -14.55 -37.96 -8.11
CA SER A 286 -15.08 -39.31 -8.29
C SER A 286 -15.26 -39.97 -6.94
N VAL A 287 -16.43 -40.57 -6.71
CA VAL A 287 -16.79 -41.30 -5.50
C VAL A 287 -17.20 -42.72 -5.88
N ASN A 288 -16.59 -43.73 -5.29
CA ASN A 288 -16.81 -45.13 -5.65
C ASN A 288 -16.92 -46.03 -4.40
N PRO A 289 -18.07 -46.68 -4.15
CA PRO A 289 -19.31 -46.59 -4.92
C PRO A 289 -19.94 -45.19 -4.82
N ALA A 290 -20.86 -44.87 -5.74
CA ALA A 290 -21.58 -43.59 -5.72
C ALA A 290 -22.34 -43.40 -4.39
N GLN A 291 -22.07 -42.29 -3.71
CA GLN A 291 -22.65 -41.93 -2.42
C GLN A 291 -22.45 -40.44 -2.15
N THR A 292 -23.02 -39.91 -1.06
CA THR A 292 -22.80 -38.51 -0.68
C THR A 292 -21.38 -38.27 -0.17
N TYR A 293 -20.92 -37.03 -0.30
CA TYR A 293 -19.64 -36.57 0.23
C TYR A 293 -19.71 -35.07 0.60
N THR A 294 -18.76 -34.59 1.38
CA THR A 294 -18.57 -33.16 1.71
C THR A 294 -17.20 -32.69 1.23
N ILE A 295 -17.03 -31.37 1.14
CA ILE A 295 -15.76 -30.71 0.89
C ILE A 295 -15.54 -29.67 1.98
N ASP A 296 -14.51 -29.86 2.80
CA ASP A 296 -14.04 -28.83 3.73
C ASP A 296 -12.81 -28.14 3.15
N VAL A 297 -12.92 -26.83 2.91
CA VAL A 297 -11.83 -26.03 2.37
C VAL A 297 -11.07 -25.40 3.52
N TYR A 298 -9.80 -25.77 3.69
CA TYR A 298 -8.90 -25.23 4.71
C TYR A 298 -7.82 -24.36 4.07
N ARG A 299 -7.48 -23.25 4.72
CA ARG A 299 -6.22 -22.53 4.48
C ARG A 299 -5.16 -23.12 5.39
N ILE A 300 -3.99 -23.44 4.85
CA ILE A 300 -2.82 -23.96 5.57
C ILE A 300 -1.94 -22.80 6.02
N GLY A 301 -1.45 -22.86 7.25
CA GLY A 301 -0.71 -21.77 7.90
C GLY A 301 -0.35 -22.11 9.34
N TRP A 302 0.02 -21.13 10.16
CA TRP A 302 0.44 -21.40 11.55
C TRP A 302 -0.74 -21.66 12.51
N TYR A 303 -1.65 -20.70 12.66
CA TYR A 303 -2.84 -20.76 13.53
C TYR A 303 -2.59 -21.36 14.92
N GLN A 304 -1.71 -20.74 15.71
CA GLN A 304 -1.33 -21.21 17.06
C GLN A 304 -0.76 -22.65 17.09
N GLY A 305 -0.20 -23.12 15.96
CA GLY A 305 0.37 -24.45 15.81
C GLY A 305 -0.60 -25.50 15.27
N LEU A 306 -1.88 -25.18 15.11
CA LEU A 306 -2.89 -26.13 14.60
C LEU A 306 -2.77 -26.41 13.10
N GLY A 307 -2.10 -25.52 12.34
CA GLY A 307 -1.69 -25.81 10.97
C GLY A 307 -2.71 -25.52 9.88
N GLY A 308 -3.97 -25.22 10.25
CA GLY A 308 -4.98 -24.85 9.27
C GLY A 308 -6.19 -24.16 9.89
N ARG A 309 -6.96 -23.50 9.04
CA ARG A 309 -8.24 -22.86 9.38
C ARG A 309 -9.30 -23.29 8.39
N LEU A 310 -10.45 -23.69 8.89
CA LEU A 310 -11.62 -23.98 8.05
C LEU A 310 -12.13 -22.67 7.44
N MET A 311 -12.10 -22.60 6.12
CA MET A 311 -12.56 -21.44 5.35
C MET A 311 -14.00 -21.61 4.89
N GLN A 312 -14.38 -22.83 4.51
CA GLN A 312 -15.73 -23.12 4.05
C GLN A 312 -16.04 -24.63 4.13
N HIS A 313 -17.23 -24.96 4.63
CA HIS A 313 -17.82 -26.30 4.52
C HIS A 313 -18.79 -26.34 3.33
N ILE A 314 -18.73 -27.39 2.53
CA ILE A 314 -19.60 -27.60 1.36
C ILE A 314 -20.21 -29.00 1.43
N GLY A 315 -21.52 -29.05 1.23
CA GLY A 315 -22.26 -30.30 1.08
C GLY A 315 -23.32 -30.51 2.17
N PRO A 316 -23.86 -31.74 2.26
CA PRO A 316 -23.49 -32.90 1.45
C PRO A 316 -23.78 -32.71 -0.04
N LEU A 317 -22.91 -33.24 -0.90
CA LEU A 317 -23.04 -33.30 -2.35
C LEU A 317 -23.30 -34.74 -2.79
N SER A 318 -24.01 -34.93 -3.90
CA SER A 318 -24.17 -36.25 -4.52
C SER A 318 -22.91 -36.62 -5.29
N GLY A 319 -22.20 -37.66 -4.85
CA GLY A 319 -21.03 -38.21 -5.52
C GLY A 319 -21.41 -39.26 -6.56
N ILE A 320 -20.71 -39.23 -7.70
CA ILE A 320 -20.83 -40.23 -8.76
C ILE A 320 -19.49 -40.90 -9.00
N GLN A 321 -19.51 -42.13 -9.49
CA GLN A 321 -18.32 -42.76 -10.04
C GLN A 321 -18.08 -42.16 -11.43
N GLN A 322 -16.98 -41.42 -11.57
CA GLN A 322 -16.59 -40.81 -12.84
C GLN A 322 -16.01 -41.88 -13.79
N PRO A 323 -16.02 -41.64 -15.12
CA PRO A 323 -15.42 -42.56 -16.08
C PRO A 323 -13.90 -42.72 -15.84
N ALA A 324 -13.37 -43.88 -16.22
CA ALA A 324 -11.93 -44.11 -16.23
C ALA A 324 -11.23 -43.08 -17.12
N CYS A 325 -10.07 -42.60 -16.68
CA CYS A 325 -9.32 -41.58 -17.41
C CYS A 325 -8.57 -42.22 -18.60
N PRO A 326 -8.71 -41.69 -19.82
CA PRO A 326 -7.94 -42.14 -20.97
C PRO A 326 -6.43 -42.15 -20.71
N VAL A 327 -5.76 -43.17 -21.27
CA VAL A 327 -4.30 -43.35 -21.21
C VAL A 327 -3.75 -43.35 -22.64
N ASP A 328 -2.81 -42.45 -22.92
CA ASP A 328 -2.01 -42.51 -24.15
C ASP A 328 -0.86 -43.52 -23.96
N ALA A 329 -0.91 -44.63 -24.69
CA ALA A 329 0.10 -45.68 -24.59
C ALA A 329 1.50 -45.25 -25.05
N THR A 330 1.61 -44.23 -25.91
CA THR A 330 2.88 -43.73 -26.45
C THR A 330 3.59 -42.83 -25.46
N THR A 331 2.84 -41.91 -24.85
CA THR A 331 3.39 -40.90 -23.95
C THR A 331 3.22 -41.23 -22.47
N GLY A 332 2.39 -42.21 -22.14
CA GLY A 332 1.98 -42.50 -20.76
C GLY A 332 1.03 -41.45 -20.16
N LEU A 333 0.57 -40.47 -20.96
CA LEU A 333 -0.33 -39.42 -20.50
C LEU A 333 -1.64 -40.01 -19.99
N ILE A 334 -1.98 -39.68 -18.74
CA ILE A 334 -3.30 -39.92 -18.18
C ILE A 334 -3.98 -38.58 -18.02
N GLN A 335 -5.17 -38.46 -18.60
CA GLN A 335 -5.94 -37.22 -18.54
C GLN A 335 -7.42 -37.54 -18.40
N CYS A 336 -8.03 -37.08 -17.31
CA CYS A 336 -9.43 -37.30 -17.03
C CYS A 336 -10.32 -36.30 -17.79
N ASN A 337 -11.51 -36.74 -18.18
CA ASN A 337 -12.58 -35.87 -18.70
C ASN A 337 -13.80 -35.98 -17.77
N TRP A 338 -13.56 -35.81 -16.48
CA TRP A 338 -14.61 -35.90 -15.46
C TRP A 338 -15.55 -34.70 -15.58
N THR A 339 -16.81 -34.92 -15.25
CA THR A 339 -17.77 -33.83 -15.16
C THR A 339 -17.49 -32.98 -13.91
N PRO A 340 -17.64 -31.64 -13.97
CA PRO A 340 -17.51 -30.79 -12.80
C PRO A 340 -18.40 -31.25 -11.64
N ALA A 341 -17.82 -31.39 -10.45
CA ALA A 341 -18.56 -31.80 -9.25
C ALA A 341 -19.01 -30.58 -8.43
N TYR A 342 -18.13 -29.58 -8.29
CA TYR A 342 -18.44 -28.33 -7.58
C TYR A 342 -17.56 -27.18 -8.10
N THR A 343 -18.05 -25.94 -8.12
CA THR A 343 -17.22 -24.76 -8.38
C THR A 343 -17.21 -23.87 -7.16
N LEU A 344 -16.03 -23.74 -6.54
CA LEU A 344 -15.78 -22.88 -5.40
C LEU A 344 -15.54 -21.45 -5.88
N ALA A 345 -16.37 -20.52 -5.41
CA ALA A 345 -16.13 -19.09 -5.51
C ALA A 345 -15.29 -18.65 -4.30
N THR A 346 -14.00 -18.41 -4.52
CA THR A 346 -13.12 -17.86 -3.47
C THR A 346 -13.54 -16.43 -3.13
N GLN A 347 -13.39 -16.01 -1.87
CA GLN A 347 -13.82 -14.67 -1.45
C GLN A 347 -12.67 -13.66 -1.55
N THR A 348 -12.98 -12.39 -1.81
CA THR A 348 -11.98 -11.30 -1.88
C THR A 348 -11.30 -11.01 -0.55
N LEU A 349 -11.93 -11.41 0.57
CA LEU A 349 -11.39 -11.31 1.93
C LEU A 349 -10.48 -12.48 2.31
N TRP A 350 -10.34 -13.51 1.46
CA TRP A 350 -9.44 -14.61 1.75
C TRP A 350 -7.98 -14.16 1.68
N THR A 351 -7.19 -14.65 2.65
CA THR A 351 -5.75 -14.40 2.73
C THR A 351 -5.02 -15.32 1.76
N SER A 352 -4.12 -14.80 0.93
CA SER A 352 -3.30 -15.63 0.03
C SER A 352 -2.59 -16.76 0.81
N GLY A 353 -2.54 -17.96 0.24
CA GLY A 353 -2.07 -19.14 0.95
C GLY A 353 -2.17 -20.42 0.14
N ILE A 354 -1.66 -21.51 0.72
CA ILE A 354 -1.92 -22.88 0.27
C ILE A 354 -3.25 -23.33 0.88
N TYR A 355 -4.10 -23.94 0.08
CA TYR A 355 -5.41 -24.42 0.47
C TYR A 355 -5.56 -25.91 0.18
N LEU A 356 -6.30 -26.60 1.05
CA LEU A 356 -6.70 -27.98 0.88
C LEU A 356 -8.22 -28.06 0.84
N ALA A 357 -8.77 -28.68 -0.20
CA ALA A 357 -10.14 -29.15 -0.21
C ALA A 357 -10.15 -30.60 0.26
N VAL A 358 -10.52 -30.83 1.53
CA VAL A 358 -10.63 -32.16 2.14
C VAL A 358 -11.97 -32.75 1.74
N LEU A 359 -11.92 -33.77 0.89
CA LEU A 359 -13.07 -34.54 0.43
C LEU A 359 -13.37 -35.64 1.46
N THR A 360 -14.61 -35.73 1.94
CA THR A 360 -15.02 -36.77 2.90
C THR A 360 -16.27 -37.48 2.39
N ASN A 361 -16.19 -38.79 2.11
CA ASN A 361 -17.37 -39.54 1.68
C ASN A 361 -18.23 -40.00 2.87
N ALA A 362 -19.43 -40.52 2.61
CA ALA A 362 -20.36 -41.00 3.64
C ALA A 362 -19.83 -42.17 4.51
N GLN A 363 -18.74 -42.82 4.10
CA GLN A 363 -18.05 -43.87 4.85
C GLN A 363 -16.83 -43.33 5.63
N SER A 364 -16.71 -42.00 5.73
CA SER A 364 -15.61 -41.30 6.40
C SER A 364 -14.24 -41.54 5.76
N TYR A 365 -14.17 -41.90 4.48
CA TYR A 365 -12.91 -41.90 3.76
C TYR A 365 -12.56 -40.50 3.24
N HIS A 366 -11.29 -40.14 3.35
CA HIS A 366 -10.80 -38.80 3.05
C HIS A 366 -9.79 -38.77 1.89
N ASN A 367 -9.80 -37.69 1.11
CA ASN A 367 -8.76 -37.37 0.13
C ASN A 367 -8.66 -35.86 -0.06
N ASN A 368 -7.52 -35.35 -0.52
CA ASN A 368 -7.27 -33.92 -0.69
C ASN A 368 -7.27 -33.47 -2.15
N ILE A 369 -7.65 -32.22 -2.37
CA ILE A 369 -7.27 -31.44 -3.55
C ILE A 369 -6.49 -30.23 -3.05
N VAL A 370 -5.21 -30.14 -3.39
CA VAL A 370 -4.35 -28.98 -3.07
C VAL A 370 -4.44 -27.91 -4.16
N PHE A 371 -4.55 -26.64 -3.76
CA PHE A 371 -4.48 -25.49 -4.66
C PHE A 371 -3.97 -24.25 -3.92
N VAL A 372 -3.53 -23.24 -4.67
CA VAL A 372 -3.14 -21.93 -4.10
C VAL A 372 -4.22 -20.88 -4.34
N VAL A 373 -4.51 -20.08 -3.32
CA VAL A 373 -5.25 -18.82 -3.51
C VAL A 373 -4.23 -17.68 -3.57
N ARG A 374 -4.16 -17.03 -4.72
CA ARG A 374 -3.25 -15.91 -4.99
C ARG A 374 -3.87 -14.58 -4.55
N ASP A 375 -3.04 -13.56 -4.43
CA ASP A 375 -3.46 -12.16 -4.28
C ASP A 375 -2.69 -11.30 -5.27
N ASP A 376 -3.09 -11.36 -6.54
CA ASP A 376 -2.44 -10.62 -7.62
C ASP A 376 -2.65 -9.09 -7.49
N SER A 377 -3.52 -8.65 -6.58
CA SER A 377 -3.82 -7.23 -6.31
C SER A 377 -2.89 -6.58 -5.28
N ARG A 378 -2.14 -7.39 -4.52
CA ARG A 378 -1.24 -6.93 -3.47
C ARG A 378 0.14 -7.52 -3.68
N VAL A 379 1.15 -6.67 -3.59
CA VAL A 379 2.55 -7.11 -3.61
C VAL A 379 3.03 -7.14 -2.17
N ALA A 380 3.28 -8.34 -1.64
CA ALA A 380 3.94 -8.53 -0.36
C ALA A 380 5.47 -8.34 -0.48
N SER A 381 6.17 -8.38 0.64
CA SER A 381 7.65 -8.36 0.59
C SER A 381 8.22 -9.64 -0.04
N LEU A 382 7.61 -10.80 0.24
CA LEU A 382 8.07 -12.11 -0.23
C LEU A 382 6.98 -12.80 -1.06
N LEU A 383 7.40 -13.59 -2.05
CA LEU A 383 6.54 -14.50 -2.81
C LEU A 383 6.97 -15.94 -2.52
N TYR A 384 6.07 -16.75 -1.98
CA TYR A 384 6.22 -18.20 -1.91
C TYR A 384 5.74 -18.85 -3.20
N GLN A 385 6.55 -19.73 -3.79
CA GLN A 385 6.21 -20.51 -4.98
C GLN A 385 6.05 -21.99 -4.61
N GLN A 386 4.83 -22.50 -4.66
CA GLN A 386 4.54 -23.91 -4.44
C GLN A 386 5.01 -24.74 -5.66
N PRO A 387 5.80 -25.82 -5.46
CA PRO A 387 6.44 -26.58 -6.53
C PRO A 387 5.52 -27.63 -7.17
N VAL A 388 4.32 -27.22 -7.60
CA VAL A 388 3.30 -28.13 -8.16
C VAL A 388 3.76 -28.88 -9.44
N ASN A 389 4.75 -28.34 -10.16
CA ASN A 389 5.38 -29.07 -11.27
C ASN A 389 6.04 -30.37 -10.77
N THR A 390 6.76 -30.30 -9.65
CA THR A 390 7.40 -31.48 -9.06
C THR A 390 6.33 -32.46 -8.59
N TYR A 391 5.27 -31.99 -7.93
CA TYR A 391 4.18 -32.86 -7.49
C TYR A 391 3.62 -33.66 -8.65
N GLN A 392 3.40 -32.97 -9.78
CA GLN A 392 2.88 -33.59 -10.97
C GLN A 392 3.87 -34.51 -11.68
N ALA A 393 5.18 -34.24 -11.59
CA ALA A 393 6.22 -35.10 -12.15
C ALA A 393 6.30 -36.45 -11.44
N TYR A 394 6.10 -36.46 -10.12
CA TYR A 394 6.12 -37.68 -9.30
C TYR A 394 4.77 -38.40 -9.25
N ASN A 395 3.67 -37.71 -9.59
CA ASN A 395 2.32 -38.27 -9.58
C ASN A 395 2.17 -39.55 -10.44
N SER A 396 2.03 -40.70 -9.80
CA SER A 396 1.81 -42.02 -10.43
C SER A 396 0.35 -42.49 -10.32
N TRP A 397 -0.57 -41.60 -9.94
CA TRP A 397 -2.00 -41.92 -9.88
C TRP A 397 -2.50 -42.49 -11.22
N GLY A 398 -3.09 -43.68 -11.15
CA GLY A 398 -3.66 -44.39 -12.29
C GLY A 398 -2.66 -44.97 -13.30
N GLY A 399 -1.35 -44.78 -13.11
CA GLY A 399 -0.33 -45.33 -14.00
C GLY A 399 1.08 -44.77 -13.79
N ARG A 400 1.74 -44.31 -14.86
CA ARG A 400 3.16 -43.90 -14.81
C ARG A 400 3.30 -42.41 -14.50
N SER A 401 4.35 -42.08 -13.75
CA SER A 401 4.85 -40.72 -13.56
C SER A 401 6.09 -40.48 -14.44
N LEU A 402 6.67 -39.27 -14.38
CA LEU A 402 7.94 -38.97 -15.03
C LEU A 402 9.14 -39.67 -14.33
N TYR A 403 8.91 -40.29 -13.16
CA TYR A 403 9.88 -41.05 -12.38
C TYR A 403 9.74 -42.56 -12.47
N SER A 404 8.59 -43.07 -12.93
CA SER A 404 8.37 -44.51 -13.01
C SER A 404 9.38 -45.20 -13.93
N SER A 405 9.53 -46.51 -13.77
CA SER A 405 10.28 -47.37 -14.70
C SER A 405 9.37 -48.48 -15.22
N PRO A 406 9.03 -48.50 -16.53
CA PRO A 406 9.22 -47.44 -17.52
C PRO A 406 8.45 -46.14 -17.17
N ARG A 407 8.96 -44.99 -17.63
CA ARG A 407 8.39 -43.65 -17.34
C ARG A 407 7.29 -43.23 -18.31
N ALA A 408 6.47 -42.28 -17.89
CA ALA A 408 5.71 -41.43 -18.80
C ALA A 408 6.61 -40.30 -19.35
N TYR A 409 6.23 -39.74 -20.49
CA TYR A 409 6.81 -38.51 -21.06
C TYR A 409 5.93 -37.29 -20.84
N LYS A 410 4.65 -37.52 -20.53
CA LYS A 410 3.65 -36.47 -20.30
C LYS A 410 2.80 -36.81 -19.09
N VAL A 411 2.49 -35.80 -18.28
CA VAL A 411 1.65 -35.90 -17.09
C VAL A 411 0.70 -34.71 -17.04
N SER A 412 -0.53 -34.88 -16.55
CA SER A 412 -1.56 -33.82 -16.59
C SER A 412 -2.05 -33.36 -15.22
N PHE A 413 -2.32 -32.07 -15.04
CA PHE A 413 -3.06 -31.57 -13.87
C PHE A 413 -4.56 -31.91 -13.93
N ASP A 414 -5.08 -32.40 -15.06
CA ASP A 414 -6.44 -32.94 -15.19
C ASP A 414 -6.54 -34.40 -14.70
N ARG A 415 -5.92 -34.71 -13.56
CA ARG A 415 -6.10 -35.98 -12.85
C ARG A 415 -5.77 -35.79 -11.37
N PRO A 416 -6.31 -36.65 -10.48
CA PRO A 416 -5.95 -36.64 -9.06
C PRO A 416 -4.45 -36.85 -8.83
N TYR A 417 -3.97 -36.40 -7.67
CA TYR A 417 -2.70 -36.85 -7.12
C TYR A 417 -2.85 -38.23 -6.47
N GLN A 418 -1.73 -38.95 -6.42
CA GLN A 418 -1.64 -40.26 -5.77
C GLN A 418 -1.89 -40.17 -4.27
N ASP A 419 -2.08 -41.34 -3.64
CA ASP A 419 -2.20 -41.50 -2.19
C ASP A 419 -3.26 -40.59 -1.55
N ASP A 420 -2.86 -39.62 -0.73
CA ASP A 420 -3.77 -38.75 0.01
C ASP A 420 -4.26 -37.53 -0.77
N GLY A 421 -3.78 -37.35 -2.01
CA GLY A 421 -4.17 -36.24 -2.89
C GLY A 421 -3.37 -34.94 -2.69
N THR A 422 -2.35 -34.92 -1.83
CA THR A 422 -1.54 -33.70 -1.57
C THR A 422 -0.31 -33.55 -2.45
N GLY A 423 0.06 -34.58 -3.23
CA GLY A 423 1.22 -34.54 -4.11
C GLY A 423 2.56 -34.83 -3.41
N ASP A 424 2.51 -35.59 -2.31
CA ASP A 424 3.61 -36.17 -1.50
C ASP A 424 4.59 -35.21 -0.81
N PHE A 425 4.93 -34.09 -1.43
CA PHE A 425 6.03 -33.23 -0.96
C PHE A 425 5.57 -32.09 -0.05
N LEU A 426 4.29 -31.71 -0.09
CA LEU A 426 3.75 -30.60 0.70
C LEU A 426 4.07 -30.77 2.19
N PHE A 427 3.88 -31.99 2.71
CA PHE A 427 4.16 -32.30 4.11
C PHE A 427 5.56 -32.87 4.34
N LEU A 428 6.30 -33.17 3.27
CA LEU A 428 7.69 -33.61 3.39
C LEU A 428 8.61 -32.47 3.78
N GLY A 429 8.40 -31.23 3.33
CA GLY A 429 9.33 -30.14 3.64
C GLY A 429 8.74 -28.73 3.53
N GLU A 430 7.58 -28.55 2.92
CA GLU A 430 7.06 -27.20 2.68
C GLU A 430 6.27 -26.65 3.85
N ASN A 431 5.43 -27.50 4.46
CA ASN A 431 4.55 -27.07 5.53
C ASN A 431 5.30 -26.50 6.75
N ASN A 432 6.45 -27.09 7.11
CA ASN A 432 7.26 -26.60 8.23
C ASN A 432 7.81 -25.20 7.96
N PHE A 433 8.22 -24.92 6.71
CA PHE A 433 8.66 -23.60 6.32
C PHE A 433 7.50 -22.60 6.29
N VAL A 434 6.36 -22.97 5.71
CA VAL A 434 5.15 -22.13 5.69
C VAL A 434 4.72 -21.74 7.09
N ARG A 435 4.57 -22.72 8.00
CA ARG A 435 4.20 -22.49 9.40
C ARG A 435 5.20 -21.58 10.11
N TRP A 436 6.50 -21.85 9.98
CA TRP A 436 7.54 -21.03 10.62
C TRP A 436 7.57 -19.60 10.07
N MET A 437 7.48 -19.43 8.75
CA MET A 437 7.49 -18.12 8.09
C MET A 437 6.29 -17.28 8.50
N GLU A 438 5.08 -17.86 8.50
CA GLU A 438 3.87 -17.16 8.91
C GLU A 438 3.88 -16.83 10.40
N LYS A 439 4.30 -17.77 11.26
CA LYS A 439 4.50 -17.55 12.70
C LYS A 439 5.47 -16.41 12.98
N SER A 440 6.51 -16.29 12.15
CA SER A 440 7.53 -15.24 12.27
C SER A 440 7.05 -13.87 11.79
N GLY A 441 5.83 -13.77 11.22
CA GLY A 441 5.20 -12.51 10.85
C GLY A 441 5.72 -11.90 9.55
N TYR A 442 6.37 -12.68 8.70
CA TYR A 442 6.80 -12.21 7.38
C TYR A 442 5.61 -11.90 6.48
N ASP A 443 5.74 -10.83 5.70
CA ASP A 443 4.72 -10.44 4.73
C ASP A 443 4.91 -11.20 3.42
N VAL A 444 4.03 -12.17 3.16
CA VAL A 444 4.15 -13.10 2.03
C VAL A 444 2.84 -13.25 1.25
N THR A 445 2.93 -13.41 -0.07
CA THR A 445 1.87 -13.96 -0.93
C THR A 445 2.30 -15.29 -1.54
N TYR A 446 1.35 -16.06 -2.06
CA TYR A 446 1.56 -17.41 -2.56
C TYR A 446 1.22 -17.51 -4.05
N SER A 447 2.01 -18.28 -4.77
CA SER A 447 1.83 -18.66 -6.17
C SER A 447 2.29 -20.10 -6.39
N THR A 448 2.15 -20.60 -7.61
CA THR A 448 2.63 -21.92 -8.03
C THR A 448 3.69 -21.80 -9.13
N THR A 449 4.45 -22.86 -9.36
CA THR A 449 5.37 -22.94 -10.50
C THR A 449 4.69 -22.70 -11.87
N VAL A 450 3.40 -23.05 -12.00
CA VAL A 450 2.63 -22.77 -13.22
C VAL A 450 2.31 -21.28 -13.37
N ASP A 451 2.12 -20.57 -12.26
CA ASP A 451 1.95 -19.10 -12.27
C ASP A 451 3.23 -18.40 -12.72
N THR A 452 4.39 -18.84 -12.23
CA THR A 452 5.68 -18.30 -12.66
C THR A 452 5.97 -18.63 -14.14
N HIS A 453 5.55 -19.80 -14.62
CA HIS A 453 5.59 -20.13 -16.06
C HIS A 453 4.73 -19.17 -16.90
N THR A 454 3.52 -18.86 -16.43
CA THR A 454 2.55 -18.05 -17.19
C THR A 454 2.81 -16.56 -17.12
N ASN A 455 3.29 -16.05 -15.98
CA ASN A 455 3.51 -14.63 -15.75
C ASN A 455 4.71 -14.36 -14.84
N GLY A 456 5.88 -14.85 -15.24
CA GLY A 456 7.13 -14.68 -14.49
C GLY A 456 7.56 -13.21 -14.28
N GLY A 457 7.03 -12.26 -15.07
CA GLY A 457 7.28 -10.83 -14.86
C GLY A 457 6.80 -10.31 -13.51
N LEU A 458 5.85 -10.99 -12.85
CA LEU A 458 5.38 -10.62 -11.52
C LEU A 458 6.46 -10.72 -10.44
N LEU A 459 7.48 -11.55 -10.65
CA LEU A 459 8.59 -11.70 -9.70
C LEU A 459 9.29 -10.37 -9.41
N LEU A 460 9.34 -9.46 -10.39
CA LEU A 460 9.97 -8.14 -10.29
C LEU A 460 9.31 -7.21 -9.26
N ASN A 461 8.08 -7.51 -8.84
CA ASN A 461 7.39 -6.69 -7.86
C ASN A 461 7.81 -7.01 -6.42
N TYR A 462 8.38 -8.19 -6.18
CA TYR A 462 8.70 -8.68 -4.83
C TYR A 462 10.13 -8.36 -4.43
N ARG A 463 10.41 -8.36 -3.12
CA ARG A 463 11.79 -8.26 -2.62
C ARG A 463 12.48 -9.62 -2.56
N GLY A 464 11.72 -10.71 -2.47
CA GLY A 464 12.28 -12.06 -2.54
C GLY A 464 11.33 -13.14 -3.03
N LEU A 465 11.87 -14.11 -3.78
CA LEU A 465 11.21 -15.34 -4.19
C LEU A 465 11.69 -16.51 -3.30
N LEU A 466 10.74 -17.28 -2.76
CA LEU A 466 10.99 -18.44 -1.92
C LEU A 466 10.52 -19.71 -2.64
N ALA A 467 11.47 -20.56 -3.04
CA ALA A 467 11.23 -21.88 -3.59
C ALA A 467 11.63 -22.92 -2.53
N ALA A 468 10.65 -23.50 -1.84
CA ALA A 468 10.88 -24.43 -0.73
C ALA A 468 10.59 -25.89 -1.09
N GLY A 469 11.09 -26.81 -0.26
CA GLY A 469 10.83 -28.24 -0.39
C GLY A 469 11.56 -28.85 -1.58
N HIS A 470 10.83 -29.48 -2.49
CA HIS A 470 11.41 -30.14 -3.66
C HIS A 470 10.97 -29.45 -4.95
N ASN A 471 11.76 -28.50 -5.44
CA ASN A 471 11.41 -27.68 -6.60
C ASN A 471 12.24 -28.03 -7.86
N GLU A 472 12.19 -29.29 -8.25
CA GLU A 472 13.07 -29.90 -9.25
C GLU A 472 12.71 -29.59 -10.71
N TYR A 473 11.41 -29.50 -11.04
CA TYR A 473 10.93 -29.40 -12.43
C TYR A 473 10.63 -27.96 -12.84
N TRP A 474 11.49 -27.39 -13.69
CA TRP A 474 11.40 -25.99 -14.11
C TRP A 474 11.20 -25.87 -15.61
N SER A 475 10.29 -24.99 -16.02
CA SER A 475 10.21 -24.60 -17.43
C SER A 475 11.18 -23.48 -17.73
N ARG A 476 11.56 -23.31 -19.00
CA ARG A 476 12.41 -22.20 -19.41
C ARG A 476 11.87 -20.82 -19.07
N PRO A 477 10.58 -20.50 -19.29
CA PRO A 477 10.02 -19.23 -18.85
C PRO A 477 10.22 -18.98 -17.33
N MET A 478 10.13 -20.02 -16.50
CA MET A 478 10.37 -19.87 -15.06
C MET A 478 11.85 -19.57 -14.75
N TYR A 479 12.77 -20.33 -15.36
CA TYR A 479 14.21 -20.12 -15.17
C TYR A 479 14.61 -18.71 -15.58
N ASP A 480 14.22 -18.31 -16.79
CA ASP A 480 14.54 -16.99 -17.34
C ASP A 480 13.92 -15.88 -16.48
N ALA A 481 12.70 -16.07 -15.95
CA ALA A 481 12.07 -15.12 -15.03
C ALA A 481 12.81 -15.00 -13.68
N ALA A 482 13.26 -16.11 -13.09
CA ALA A 482 14.02 -16.08 -11.84
C ALA A 482 15.39 -15.41 -12.01
N VAL A 483 16.08 -15.67 -13.12
CA VAL A 483 17.32 -14.96 -13.50
C VAL A 483 17.06 -13.47 -13.67
N ALA A 484 16.03 -13.09 -14.43
CA ALA A 484 15.68 -11.69 -14.63
C ALA A 484 15.31 -10.98 -13.32
N ALA A 485 14.60 -11.65 -12.41
CA ALA A 485 14.27 -11.13 -11.09
C ALA A 485 15.53 -10.90 -10.25
N ARG A 486 16.43 -11.89 -10.16
CA ARG A 486 17.72 -11.73 -9.48
C ARG A 486 18.50 -10.57 -10.05
N ASP A 487 18.61 -10.48 -11.37
CA ASP A 487 19.39 -9.44 -12.05
C ASP A 487 18.74 -8.05 -11.93
N ALA A 488 17.47 -7.98 -11.54
CA ALA A 488 16.75 -6.76 -11.18
C ALA A 488 16.77 -6.41 -9.68
N GLY A 489 17.42 -7.22 -8.83
CA GLY A 489 17.56 -6.96 -7.40
C GLY A 489 16.64 -7.79 -6.49
N VAL A 490 15.84 -8.70 -7.04
CA VAL A 490 14.97 -9.60 -6.26
C VAL A 490 15.80 -10.72 -5.64
N ASN A 491 15.74 -10.88 -4.33
CA ASN A 491 16.45 -11.94 -3.61
C ASN A 491 15.84 -13.32 -3.89
N LEU A 492 16.62 -14.39 -3.88
CA LEU A 492 16.12 -15.75 -4.13
C LEU A 492 16.52 -16.69 -2.99
N ALA A 493 15.59 -17.52 -2.50
CA ALA A 493 15.91 -18.62 -1.59
C ALA A 493 15.41 -19.94 -2.14
N PHE A 494 16.34 -20.89 -2.30
CA PHE A 494 16.07 -22.28 -2.63
C PHE A 494 16.22 -23.10 -1.34
N LEU A 495 15.08 -23.36 -0.69
CA LEU A 495 14.97 -24.00 0.63
C LEU A 495 14.69 -25.49 0.47
N GLY A 496 15.58 -26.16 -0.27
CA GLY A 496 15.47 -27.54 -0.70
C GLY A 496 16.80 -28.08 -1.21
N ALA A 497 16.75 -29.26 -1.83
CA ALA A 497 17.80 -29.79 -2.70
C ALA A 497 17.20 -30.17 -4.06
N ASN A 498 18.10 -30.34 -5.03
CA ASN A 498 17.78 -30.65 -6.41
C ASN A 498 16.81 -29.66 -7.08
N PRO A 499 16.85 -28.34 -6.80
CA PRO A 499 16.01 -27.40 -7.52
C PRO A 499 16.56 -27.21 -8.94
N VAL A 500 15.66 -26.92 -9.89
CA VAL A 500 16.06 -26.55 -11.27
C VAL A 500 16.85 -27.67 -11.99
N TYR A 501 16.55 -28.94 -11.73
CA TYR A 501 17.34 -30.04 -12.31
C TYR A 501 16.83 -30.44 -13.70
N TRP A 502 15.51 -30.61 -13.86
CA TRP A 502 14.90 -30.97 -15.15
C TRP A 502 14.25 -29.76 -15.84
N GLN A 503 14.51 -29.59 -17.14
CA GLN A 503 13.71 -28.70 -17.98
C GLN A 503 12.38 -29.37 -18.37
N VAL A 504 11.26 -28.65 -18.19
CA VAL A 504 9.93 -29.07 -18.67
C VAL A 504 9.32 -28.09 -19.66
N ARG A 505 8.33 -28.59 -20.41
CA ARG A 505 7.43 -27.77 -21.23
C ARG A 505 5.98 -27.98 -20.84
N PHE A 506 5.14 -27.05 -21.24
CA PHE A 506 3.71 -27.11 -21.04
C PHE A 506 2.96 -27.18 -22.37
N GLU A 507 1.90 -27.97 -22.39
CA GLU A 507 0.96 -28.10 -23.49
C GLU A 507 -0.49 -27.90 -22.96
N PRO A 508 -1.44 -27.52 -23.83
CA PRO A 508 -2.85 -27.51 -23.47
C PRO A 508 -3.38 -28.90 -23.11
N SER A 509 -4.46 -28.95 -22.33
CA SER A 509 -5.28 -30.15 -22.15
C SER A 509 -5.89 -30.61 -23.48
N SER A 510 -6.37 -31.85 -23.53
CA SER A 510 -7.23 -32.34 -24.62
C SER A 510 -8.47 -31.47 -24.90
N SER A 511 -8.92 -30.67 -23.93
CA SER A 511 -10.01 -29.69 -24.05
C SER A 511 -9.55 -28.27 -24.41
N GLY A 512 -8.23 -28.07 -24.63
CA GLY A 512 -7.65 -26.79 -25.06
C GLY A 512 -7.31 -25.81 -23.93
N VAL A 513 -7.42 -26.21 -22.67
CA VAL A 513 -7.03 -25.36 -21.52
C VAL A 513 -5.50 -25.29 -21.45
N PRO A 514 -4.87 -24.10 -21.53
CA PRO A 514 -3.41 -23.98 -21.53
C PRO A 514 -2.75 -24.52 -20.27
N ASN A 515 -1.51 -24.99 -20.40
CA ASN A 515 -0.62 -25.36 -19.30
C ASN A 515 -1.16 -26.44 -18.36
N ARG A 516 -1.94 -27.38 -18.89
CA ARG A 516 -2.49 -28.50 -18.13
C ARG A 516 -1.68 -29.78 -18.29
N VAL A 517 -0.90 -29.92 -19.37
CA VAL A 517 -0.05 -31.07 -19.61
C VAL A 517 1.41 -30.65 -19.49
N MET A 518 2.15 -31.29 -18.59
CA MET A 518 3.59 -31.10 -18.43
C MET A 518 4.34 -32.21 -19.16
N VAL A 519 5.36 -31.82 -19.93
CA VAL A 519 6.13 -32.69 -20.82
C VAL A 519 7.57 -32.77 -20.35
N CYS A 520 8.11 -33.98 -20.23
CA CYS A 520 9.52 -34.23 -19.97
C CYS A 520 9.95 -35.60 -20.48
N TYR A 521 10.86 -35.65 -21.45
CA TYR A 521 11.36 -36.89 -22.02
C TYR A 521 12.60 -37.42 -21.28
N LYS A 522 13.37 -36.54 -20.62
CA LYS A 522 14.65 -36.82 -19.96
C LYS A 522 15.73 -37.41 -20.89
N ASP A 523 15.45 -37.46 -22.19
CA ASP A 523 16.32 -37.94 -23.26
C ASP A 523 16.03 -37.14 -24.52
N ALA A 524 17.03 -36.41 -25.01
CA ALA A 524 16.88 -35.53 -26.17
C ALA A 524 16.58 -36.27 -27.47
N THR A 525 16.94 -37.56 -27.57
CA THR A 525 16.72 -38.40 -28.76
C THR A 525 15.27 -38.86 -28.87
N LEU A 526 14.56 -38.94 -27.75
CA LEU A 526 13.15 -39.32 -27.68
C LEU A 526 12.21 -38.11 -27.76
N ASP A 527 12.70 -36.92 -27.39
CA ASP A 527 11.93 -35.69 -27.40
C ASP A 527 11.64 -35.21 -28.84
N PRO A 528 10.37 -35.14 -29.29
CA PRO A 528 10.03 -34.82 -30.68
C PRO A 528 10.23 -33.34 -31.04
N ILE A 529 10.52 -32.44 -30.07
CA ILE A 529 10.76 -31.03 -30.37
C ILE A 529 12.06 -30.88 -31.20
N THR A 530 12.06 -29.99 -32.18
CA THR A 530 13.26 -29.71 -32.99
C THR A 530 14.10 -28.58 -32.41
N ASP A 531 13.47 -27.62 -31.75
CA ASP A 531 14.18 -26.55 -31.04
C ASP A 531 14.96 -27.14 -29.85
N THR A 532 16.28 -27.22 -30.01
CA THR A 532 17.22 -27.73 -29.00
C THR A 532 17.08 -27.03 -27.65
N SER A 533 16.74 -25.75 -27.66
CA SER A 533 16.64 -24.92 -26.46
C SER A 533 15.37 -25.17 -25.65
N LEU A 534 14.46 -25.98 -26.20
CA LEU A 534 13.24 -26.45 -25.56
C LEU A 534 13.31 -27.92 -25.17
N LYS A 535 14.40 -28.64 -25.48
CA LYS A 535 14.57 -30.07 -25.15
C LYS A 535 14.46 -30.33 -23.65
N THR A 536 13.71 -31.34 -23.26
CA THR A 536 13.40 -31.63 -21.86
C THR A 536 14.44 -32.59 -21.25
N VAL A 537 15.63 -32.05 -20.99
CA VAL A 537 16.80 -32.72 -20.39
C VAL A 537 17.26 -31.99 -19.12
N ASN A 538 18.36 -32.42 -18.50
CA ASN A 538 18.90 -31.69 -17.36
C ASN A 538 19.37 -30.29 -17.77
N TRP A 539 19.18 -29.31 -16.90
CA TRP A 539 19.61 -27.93 -17.14
C TRP A 539 21.12 -27.81 -17.36
N ARG A 540 21.91 -28.61 -16.64
CA ARG A 540 23.38 -28.64 -16.77
C ARG A 540 23.91 -29.33 -18.03
N ASP A 541 23.08 -30.10 -18.76
CA ASP A 541 23.54 -30.87 -19.92
C ASP A 541 23.90 -29.96 -21.09
N PRO A 542 24.82 -30.37 -22.00
CA PRO A 542 25.35 -29.50 -23.06
C PRO A 542 24.32 -28.82 -23.97
N LEU A 543 23.12 -29.40 -24.14
CA LEU A 543 22.04 -28.81 -24.95
C LEU A 543 21.47 -27.52 -24.33
N LEU A 544 21.41 -27.44 -23.00
CA LEU A 544 20.89 -26.29 -22.27
C LEU A 544 22.02 -25.47 -21.65
N ASN A 545 23.09 -26.14 -21.20
CA ASN A 545 24.33 -25.58 -20.67
C ASN A 545 24.09 -24.47 -19.62
N ARG A 546 23.16 -24.73 -18.70
CA ARG A 546 22.74 -23.84 -17.61
C ARG A 546 22.79 -24.61 -16.28
N PRO A 547 23.99 -24.92 -15.75
CA PRO A 547 24.10 -25.65 -14.50
C PRO A 547 23.38 -24.93 -13.36
N GLU A 548 22.70 -25.68 -12.51
CA GLU A 548 21.80 -25.17 -11.48
C GLU A 548 22.56 -24.25 -10.51
N GLN A 549 23.83 -24.58 -10.21
CA GLN A 549 24.66 -23.81 -9.30
C GLN A 549 24.90 -22.37 -9.79
N THR A 550 24.77 -22.08 -11.09
CA THR A 550 24.91 -20.70 -11.61
C THR A 550 23.78 -19.77 -11.17
N LEU A 551 22.61 -20.34 -10.82
CA LEU A 551 21.48 -19.62 -10.24
C LEU A 551 21.36 -19.89 -8.74
N VAL A 552 21.45 -21.15 -8.31
CA VAL A 552 21.15 -21.60 -6.93
C VAL A 552 22.34 -21.44 -5.98
N GLY A 553 23.56 -21.45 -6.50
CA GLY A 553 24.81 -21.42 -5.71
C GLY A 553 25.40 -22.81 -5.40
N VAL A 554 24.55 -23.84 -5.42
CA VAL A 554 24.90 -25.27 -5.32
C VAL A 554 24.01 -26.04 -6.28
N GLN A 555 24.32 -27.31 -6.55
CA GLN A 555 23.52 -28.13 -7.46
C GLN A 555 23.52 -29.60 -7.04
N TYR A 556 22.53 -30.36 -7.51
CA TYR A 556 22.34 -31.77 -7.15
C TYR A 556 23.60 -32.61 -7.34
N THR A 557 23.88 -33.43 -6.32
CA THR A 557 24.91 -34.47 -6.36
C THR A 557 24.29 -35.86 -6.27
N SER A 558 23.68 -36.19 -5.13
CA SER A 558 23.20 -37.53 -4.85
C SER A 558 22.22 -37.53 -3.66
N SER A 559 21.60 -38.68 -3.42
CA SER A 559 20.79 -38.94 -2.23
C SER A 559 21.64 -39.63 -1.16
N PRO A 560 21.60 -39.15 0.10
CA PRO A 560 22.22 -39.87 1.22
C PRO A 560 21.61 -41.26 1.44
N GLN A 561 22.44 -42.24 1.82
CA GLN A 561 22.02 -43.60 2.17
C GLN A 561 21.16 -43.61 3.45
N ASN A 562 21.60 -42.87 4.47
CA ASN A 562 20.79 -42.60 5.66
C ASN A 562 19.85 -41.45 5.32
N SER A 563 18.56 -41.62 5.56
CA SER A 563 17.56 -40.59 5.26
C SER A 563 17.91 -39.24 5.91
N GLN A 564 18.56 -39.26 7.07
CA GLN A 564 18.94 -38.10 7.85
C GLN A 564 20.45 -38.03 8.09
N VAL A 565 21.05 -36.92 7.67
CA VAL A 565 22.47 -36.60 7.80
C VAL A 565 22.64 -35.32 8.61
N THR A 566 23.78 -35.23 9.29
CA THR A 566 24.17 -34.06 10.07
C THR A 566 24.62 -32.90 9.17
N TYR A 567 24.04 -31.73 9.38
CA TYR A 567 24.54 -30.47 8.84
C TYR A 567 25.78 -30.03 9.62
N VAL A 568 26.85 -29.67 8.90
CA VAL A 568 28.11 -29.24 9.52
C VAL A 568 28.46 -27.82 9.06
N VAL A 569 28.48 -26.89 10.01
CA VAL A 569 28.69 -25.46 9.76
C VAL A 569 30.10 -25.17 9.22
N ARG A 570 30.17 -24.26 8.25
CA ARG A 570 31.41 -23.62 7.77
C ARG A 570 31.21 -22.12 7.58
N ASN A 571 32.31 -21.38 7.64
CA ASN A 571 32.32 -19.93 7.51
C ASN A 571 31.35 -19.26 8.50
N SER A 572 31.38 -19.68 9.77
CA SER A 572 30.46 -19.23 10.83
C SER A 572 30.55 -17.71 11.12
N GLY A 573 31.61 -17.04 10.65
CA GLY A 573 31.75 -15.59 10.66
C GLY A 573 30.88 -14.85 9.63
N ASN A 574 30.22 -15.57 8.71
CA ASN A 574 29.30 -14.97 7.74
C ASN A 574 28.06 -14.39 8.43
N TRP A 575 27.52 -13.29 7.90
CA TRP A 575 26.37 -12.57 8.45
C TRP A 575 25.12 -13.44 8.61
N VAL A 576 24.95 -14.49 7.77
CA VAL A 576 23.82 -15.42 7.90
C VAL A 576 23.79 -16.09 9.28
N TYR A 577 24.95 -16.28 9.91
CA TYR A 577 25.07 -16.89 11.23
C TYR A 577 25.17 -15.88 12.38
N ALA A 578 24.98 -14.58 12.12
CA ALA A 578 25.01 -13.56 13.16
C ALA A 578 24.01 -13.87 14.28
N GLY A 579 24.47 -13.80 15.54
CA GLY A 579 23.62 -14.07 16.71
C GLY A 579 23.15 -15.53 16.89
N THR A 580 23.65 -16.48 16.08
CA THR A 580 23.33 -17.91 16.20
C THR A 580 24.19 -18.64 17.23
N SER A 581 25.34 -18.08 17.60
CA SER A 581 26.43 -18.72 18.35
C SER A 581 27.16 -19.88 17.66
N PHE A 582 26.86 -20.16 16.39
CA PHE A 582 27.56 -21.19 15.63
C PHE A 582 29.06 -20.93 15.49
N LYS A 583 29.84 -22.01 15.53
CA LYS A 583 31.26 -22.08 15.20
C LYS A 583 31.48 -23.05 14.04
N ASP A 584 32.58 -22.87 13.30
CA ASP A 584 32.98 -23.85 12.28
C ASP A 584 33.14 -25.24 12.89
N GLY A 585 32.50 -26.23 12.27
CA GLY A 585 32.44 -27.60 12.76
C GLY A 585 31.27 -27.90 13.70
N ASP A 586 30.51 -26.90 14.15
CA ASP A 586 29.25 -27.15 14.87
C ASP A 586 28.27 -27.92 13.98
N THR A 587 27.42 -28.72 14.63
CA THR A 587 26.52 -29.65 13.95
C THR A 587 25.06 -29.41 14.28
N VAL A 588 24.20 -29.73 13.30
CA VAL A 588 22.75 -29.87 13.48
C VAL A 588 22.34 -31.23 12.88
N PRO A 589 21.97 -32.21 13.72
CA PRO A 589 21.61 -33.54 13.22
C PRO A 589 20.28 -33.51 12.46
N GLY A 590 20.18 -34.33 11.41
CA GLY A 590 18.90 -34.68 10.78
C GLY A 590 18.31 -33.69 9.78
N ILE A 591 19.05 -32.65 9.38
CA ILE A 591 18.53 -31.59 8.49
C ILE A 591 19.15 -31.62 7.07
N VAL A 592 20.06 -32.56 6.80
CA VAL A 592 20.57 -32.89 5.46
C VAL A 592 19.97 -34.23 5.05
N GLY A 593 19.17 -34.31 3.98
CA GLY A 593 18.51 -35.57 3.66
C GLY A 593 17.54 -35.54 2.50
N TYR A 594 17.06 -36.74 2.13
CA TYR A 594 16.38 -37.10 0.88
C TYR A 594 17.25 -36.90 -0.37
N GLU A 595 17.66 -35.67 -0.62
CA GLU A 595 18.57 -35.26 -1.69
C GLU A 595 19.50 -34.18 -1.18
N ALA A 596 20.70 -34.11 -1.76
CA ALA A 596 21.73 -33.17 -1.37
C ALA A 596 22.30 -32.44 -2.59
N ASP A 597 22.63 -31.16 -2.38
CA ASP A 597 23.35 -30.34 -3.35
C ASP A 597 24.75 -30.03 -2.85
N ARG A 598 25.69 -29.80 -3.77
CA ARG A 598 27.03 -29.28 -3.47
C ARG A 598 27.52 -28.35 -4.56
N SER A 599 28.63 -27.66 -4.29
CA SER A 599 29.36 -26.93 -5.32
C SER A 599 30.29 -27.88 -6.08
N PHE A 600 30.30 -27.75 -7.41
CA PHE A 600 31.20 -28.50 -8.29
C PHE A 600 32.23 -27.56 -8.91
N SER A 601 33.50 -27.95 -8.86
CA SER A 601 34.62 -27.21 -9.48
C SER A 601 34.56 -27.21 -11.00
N ASP A 602 33.98 -28.27 -11.58
CA ASP A 602 34.01 -28.51 -13.02
C ASP A 602 32.87 -27.78 -13.76
N TYR A 603 32.00 -27.11 -13.01
CA TYR A 603 30.93 -26.26 -13.52
C TYR A 603 31.18 -24.78 -13.16
N PRO A 604 30.72 -23.83 -13.98
CA PRO A 604 30.81 -22.41 -13.65
C PRO A 604 30.15 -22.10 -12.30
N GLN A 605 30.81 -21.28 -11.48
CA GLN A 605 30.24 -20.74 -10.25
C GLN A 605 29.20 -19.64 -10.58
N PRO A 606 28.31 -19.26 -9.64
CA PRO A 606 27.47 -18.08 -9.81
C PRO A 606 28.28 -16.85 -10.21
N ASN A 607 27.69 -15.99 -11.04
CA ASN A 607 28.23 -14.66 -11.29
C ASN A 607 27.99 -13.75 -10.07
N ALA A 608 28.77 -13.97 -9.02
CA ALA A 608 28.66 -13.28 -7.75
C ALA A 608 29.59 -12.05 -7.69
N VAL A 609 29.18 -11.03 -6.93
CA VAL A 609 30.06 -9.95 -6.50
C VAL A 609 31.27 -10.57 -5.80
N SER A 610 32.47 -10.11 -6.17
CA SER A 610 33.73 -10.66 -5.66
C SER A 610 33.73 -10.71 -4.12
N GLY A 611 34.07 -11.89 -3.58
CA GLY A 611 34.10 -12.12 -2.13
C GLY A 611 32.76 -12.43 -1.46
N THR A 612 31.64 -12.46 -2.20
CA THR A 612 30.32 -12.73 -1.60
C THR A 612 29.88 -14.19 -1.66
N TYR A 613 30.30 -14.96 -2.67
CA TYR A 613 29.99 -16.39 -2.77
C TYR A 613 30.66 -17.17 -1.62
N THR A 614 29.85 -17.73 -0.73
CA THR A 614 30.30 -18.45 0.47
C THR A 614 29.56 -19.77 0.60
N LEU A 615 30.30 -20.87 0.78
CA LEU A 615 29.73 -22.14 1.23
C LEU A 615 29.55 -22.10 2.75
N LEU A 616 28.31 -22.22 3.20
CA LEU A 616 27.92 -22.12 4.60
C LEU A 616 28.01 -23.46 5.34
N SER A 617 28.09 -24.57 4.62
CA SER A 617 28.25 -25.89 5.22
C SER A 617 29.09 -26.83 4.39
N HIS A 618 29.57 -27.89 5.03
CA HIS A 618 30.20 -29.03 4.36
C HIS A 618 29.86 -30.28 5.14
N SER A 619 28.77 -30.93 4.74
CA SER A 619 28.10 -31.99 5.49
C SER A 619 28.39 -33.36 4.85
N PRO A 620 29.32 -34.16 5.38
CA PRO A 620 29.73 -35.42 4.75
C PRO A 620 28.64 -36.49 4.89
N PHE A 621 28.48 -37.32 3.86
CA PHE A 621 27.60 -38.48 3.89
C PHE A 621 28.08 -39.62 2.98
N ARG A 622 27.38 -40.76 3.03
CA ARG A 622 27.52 -41.84 2.06
C ARG A 622 26.32 -41.82 1.13
N ALA A 623 26.55 -41.76 -0.18
CA ALA A 623 25.49 -41.84 -1.18
C ALA A 623 24.83 -43.24 -1.19
N GLN A 624 23.71 -43.39 -1.89
CA GLN A 624 22.98 -44.67 -2.00
C GLN A 624 23.84 -45.85 -2.50
N ASP A 625 24.85 -45.58 -3.33
CA ASP A 625 25.82 -46.57 -3.81
C ASP A 625 27.00 -46.80 -2.84
N ASN A 626 26.90 -46.27 -1.61
CA ASN A 626 27.90 -46.33 -0.55
C ASN A 626 29.21 -45.55 -0.83
N THR A 627 29.24 -44.70 -1.85
CA THR A 627 30.39 -43.82 -2.11
C THR A 627 30.39 -42.60 -1.17
N PRO A 628 31.57 -42.08 -0.76
CA PRO A 628 31.64 -40.85 0.02
C PRO A 628 31.22 -39.63 -0.82
N ASP A 629 30.36 -38.79 -0.26
CA ASP A 629 29.92 -37.52 -0.85
C ASP A 629 29.69 -36.47 0.26
N TYR A 630 29.29 -35.25 -0.09
CA TYR A 630 28.98 -34.20 0.88
C TYR A 630 27.95 -33.21 0.34
N ALA A 631 27.23 -32.56 1.25
CA ALA A 631 26.29 -31.48 0.93
C ALA A 631 26.86 -30.10 1.31
N ASN A 632 26.49 -29.07 0.56
CA ASN A 632 26.74 -27.67 0.92
C ASN A 632 25.44 -26.86 0.87
N SER A 633 25.28 -25.96 1.84
CA SER A 633 24.47 -24.75 1.67
C SER A 633 25.37 -23.61 1.19
N SER A 634 24.80 -22.62 0.50
CA SER A 634 25.54 -21.47 -0.02
C SER A 634 24.77 -20.16 0.07
N ILE A 635 25.51 -19.06 0.03
CA ILE A 635 24.98 -17.70 -0.11
C ILE A 635 25.87 -16.92 -1.09
N TYR A 636 25.28 -16.08 -1.94
CA TYR A 636 26.02 -15.12 -2.76
C TYR A 636 25.21 -13.86 -3.06
N GLN A 637 25.89 -12.79 -3.47
CA GLN A 637 25.24 -11.57 -3.94
C GLN A 637 25.45 -11.41 -5.45
N ALA A 638 24.37 -11.21 -6.20
CA ALA A 638 24.44 -10.85 -7.62
C ALA A 638 24.86 -9.38 -7.78
N SER A 639 25.31 -8.99 -8.99
CA SER A 639 25.73 -7.61 -9.28
C SER A 639 24.63 -6.57 -9.10
N SER A 640 23.37 -6.98 -9.15
CA SER A 640 22.18 -6.17 -8.85
C SER A 640 22.01 -5.81 -7.38
N GLY A 641 22.76 -6.47 -6.49
CA GLY A 641 22.58 -6.38 -5.03
C GLY A 641 21.71 -7.49 -4.43
N ALA A 642 21.01 -8.28 -5.26
CA ALA A 642 20.19 -9.41 -4.82
C ALA A 642 21.04 -10.48 -4.13
N TRP A 643 20.59 -10.98 -2.98
CA TRP A 643 21.15 -12.14 -2.31
C TRP A 643 20.44 -13.42 -2.76
N VAL A 644 21.21 -14.48 -2.96
CA VAL A 644 20.70 -15.81 -3.30
C VAL A 644 21.22 -16.84 -2.31
N PHE A 645 20.28 -17.53 -1.66
CA PHE A 645 20.54 -18.59 -0.69
C PHE A 645 20.11 -19.96 -1.25
N GLY A 646 20.95 -20.98 -1.08
CA GLY A 646 20.60 -22.37 -1.33
C GLY A 646 20.89 -23.21 -0.10
N SER A 647 19.88 -23.90 0.45
CA SER A 647 20.06 -24.75 1.63
C SER A 647 20.75 -26.08 1.31
N GLY A 648 20.58 -26.59 0.08
CA GLY A 648 21.19 -27.82 -0.42
C GLY A 648 20.70 -29.09 0.28
N SER A 649 19.50 -29.04 0.86
CA SER A 649 18.82 -30.16 1.51
C SER A 649 17.30 -29.97 1.50
N ILE A 650 16.56 -31.02 1.16
CA ILE A 650 15.09 -31.07 1.24
C ILE A 650 14.62 -30.90 2.68
N TYR A 651 15.37 -31.45 3.63
CA TYR A 651 15.01 -31.48 5.06
C TYR A 651 15.41 -30.20 5.82
N TRP A 652 15.88 -29.16 5.12
CA TRP A 652 16.26 -27.90 5.74
C TRP A 652 15.15 -27.32 6.64
N SER A 653 13.91 -27.37 6.16
CA SER A 653 12.75 -26.82 6.87
C SER A 653 12.37 -27.60 8.13
N TRP A 654 12.85 -28.83 8.32
CA TRP A 654 12.63 -29.62 9.53
C TRP A 654 13.30 -29.01 10.75
N ALA A 655 14.29 -28.15 10.54
CA ALA A 655 14.91 -27.36 11.59
C ALA A 655 14.05 -26.18 12.05
N LEU A 656 13.00 -25.82 11.31
CA LEU A 656 12.27 -24.57 11.48
C LEU A 656 10.97 -24.73 12.27
N ASP A 657 10.26 -25.84 12.10
CA ASP A 657 9.02 -26.14 12.83
C ASP A 657 8.89 -27.65 13.05
N ASP A 658 8.18 -28.05 14.10
CA ASP A 658 8.07 -29.43 14.59
C ASP A 658 6.87 -30.21 14.03
N TYR A 659 6.29 -29.76 12.92
CA TYR A 659 5.10 -30.41 12.37
C TYR A 659 5.41 -31.71 11.60
N TYR A 660 4.64 -32.77 11.92
CA TYR A 660 4.58 -34.03 11.17
C TYR A 660 3.15 -34.59 11.13
N PRO A 661 2.65 -35.06 9.96
CA PRO A 661 1.33 -35.69 9.87
C PRO A 661 1.29 -37.14 10.40
N ASP A 662 2.41 -37.86 10.46
CA ASP A 662 2.41 -39.31 10.73
C ASP A 662 2.91 -39.68 12.14
N GLY A 663 3.16 -38.67 12.99
CA GLY A 663 3.65 -38.85 14.36
C GLY A 663 5.11 -39.28 14.48
N ASN A 664 5.83 -39.48 13.36
CA ASN A 664 7.27 -39.72 13.40
C ASN A 664 7.98 -38.37 13.56
N GLN A 665 8.38 -38.03 14.79
CA GLN A 665 9.26 -36.89 15.06
C GLN A 665 10.62 -37.12 14.39
N LEU A 666 10.70 -36.73 13.13
CA LEU A 666 11.91 -36.72 12.33
C LEU A 666 12.51 -35.30 12.25
N SER A 667 11.81 -34.28 12.76
CA SER A 667 12.29 -32.90 12.84
C SER A 667 13.17 -32.65 14.07
N THR A 668 14.35 -32.09 13.84
CA THR A 668 15.19 -31.54 14.89
C THR A 668 15.11 -30.02 14.81
N VAL A 669 14.08 -29.42 15.42
CA VAL A 669 13.96 -27.97 15.47
C VAL A 669 15.20 -27.39 16.14
N ASP A 670 15.88 -26.47 15.46
CA ASP A 670 17.10 -25.85 15.94
C ASP A 670 16.96 -24.33 15.88
N VAL A 671 16.97 -23.69 17.05
CA VAL A 671 16.82 -22.24 17.19
C VAL A 671 17.92 -21.44 16.47
N ARG A 672 19.09 -22.04 16.27
CA ARG A 672 20.21 -21.43 15.54
C ARG A 672 19.95 -21.46 14.04
N ILE A 673 19.31 -22.52 13.51
CA ILE A 673 18.84 -22.55 12.11
C ILE A 673 17.66 -21.62 11.91
N GLN A 674 16.70 -21.55 12.85
CA GLN A 674 15.64 -20.55 12.82
C GLN A 674 16.21 -19.13 12.77
N ARG A 675 17.21 -18.82 13.60
CA ARG A 675 17.92 -17.53 13.57
C ARG A 675 18.66 -17.30 12.25
N THR A 676 19.29 -18.33 11.69
CA THR A 676 19.96 -18.26 10.39
C THR A 676 18.96 -17.88 9.28
N MET A 677 17.80 -18.54 9.26
CA MET A 677 16.74 -18.25 8.31
C MET A 677 16.16 -16.85 8.51
N ALA A 678 15.97 -16.42 9.76
CA ALA A 678 15.52 -15.07 10.08
C ALA A 678 16.50 -14.01 9.57
N ASN A 679 17.81 -14.18 9.80
CA ASN A 679 18.83 -13.27 9.28
C ASN A 679 18.73 -13.12 7.75
N ILE A 680 18.56 -14.23 7.03
CA ILE A 680 18.44 -14.26 5.57
C ILE A 680 17.17 -13.51 5.12
N LEU A 681 16.00 -13.86 5.67
CA LEU A 681 14.74 -13.22 5.27
C LEU A 681 14.66 -11.75 5.68
N ASP A 682 15.17 -11.38 6.86
CA ASP A 682 15.27 -10.00 7.30
C ASP A 682 16.13 -9.18 6.33
N ARG A 683 17.21 -9.76 5.81
CA ARG A 683 18.04 -9.12 4.79
C ARG A 683 17.28 -8.98 3.46
N PHE A 684 16.47 -9.96 3.09
CA PHE A 684 15.68 -9.92 1.85
C PHE A 684 14.62 -8.83 1.91
N VAL A 685 13.94 -8.66 3.04
CA VAL A 685 12.86 -7.68 3.17
C VAL A 685 13.35 -6.27 3.44
N ASN A 686 14.57 -6.06 3.95
CA ASN A 686 15.08 -4.72 4.30
C ASN A 686 15.97 -4.05 3.24
N ASN A 687 16.44 -4.80 2.24
CA ASN A 687 17.28 -4.27 1.15
C ASN A 687 16.48 -3.61 0.05
#